data_AF-A0AAN6XN30-F1
#
_entry.id   AF-A0AAN6XN30-F1
#
_cell.length_a   1.000
_cell.length_b   1.000
_cell.length_c   1.000
_cell.angle_alpha   90.00
_cell.angle_beta   90.00
_cell.angle_gamma   90.00
#
_symmetry.space_group_name_H-M   'P 1'
#
loop_
_entity.id
_entity.type
_entity.pdbx_description
1 polymer ?
#
loop_
_entity_poly.entity_id
_entity_poly.type
_entity_poly.pdbx_seq_one_letter_code
_entity_poly.pdbx_strand_id
1 'polypeptide(L)'
;MSIFFWYFQARKSPNSAPTSIYISGGPGSSAFDETNGFPCSFNSDGNSTRLNTHSWNEDVNMLYIDQPVGAGFSYSKIVNGVADLMDSLSEDESFFTPGTVGELHDKTNLTVAPATIQSLDPRDGVNTTQQAARVMWWFSQVWFQEFPGYETTNKDISLWTVSFGGFYGPAFLAHFHRQSAALPSSDQPTSIPLKLSTLGVQNGCMDVLTMGMSYLDFSVNNTYGVKAYPDEVYAAAKTNLTEICQPLLLACRAAVAEGDSMGYGNNATVNQACALAAGVCFGFVQGAFTSYSQLNPFDIGLSHPETYPALHWVEYLNQDWVQAGLGVPVNFTSVSRVSGAVFFALTGDPMRHDLSDLAYLLGNGIKVAMVYGDLDYRCNWFGAEEISLAVGGERFKEAGYADVKVGERVGGVVREVEGLSFVRVFDAGHSVYTYQPEVVNEVFRRVMKGRDVATGEREVDGGYMTEGPGDVRGLTVKASEGRDAGCFLVDVGRTCDQGQIEALRGGTARVVNGMVVEPAREGKGSGDQDVGNGNGKGGGDASGPGANEQEQVKSAGTGKSAAAMATAVIPMGLMTLALFYCACVGFLTHRPQIREAQSLPRTSPTSFGLVITSEDAFTMSPAPRASRSRRGCITCRIRRVKCDETRPQCTRCAKAGRTCDGYAATSSQLSGRELATAVKTLQVVGPAARVLGEAVLTEDSACFDFFRMCTVAMTSTAFPAPFWSRHVLQVAHSEPAVWKAAVAIGALHRRWESRSKRRVRPNPVRSPGLDTSEEFTKQAMQQYWSAISMARTIQDPAVLMVMSVILAAAANMAGEWAASHVHIQSGLKLVASQVGDGDKEMSSEIASIAQSLSRLDLLVMTFEDSRAPYAYVDPTTGKIPSSILNMPRVGKMDDLMQASMHLFGMFRYFLSVEGGYIMDFVAEEDLPGLQVRITEDIATWRAEFEILAGTVYPLASSNVAERTTLLSLELYHSVLCLMSQAGISGPAVRWDAYTDEFARIITLCETINKNMFSPLPFFMSLEPGLVMPLFLTITRCRHPLIRRRGLRLLKSLNRQEGMWNSPAACVVAEQKVLAEEEHLPFPLPLYIENLDNMPMDGPAGKGWERSMAPEELRVTRDKLEVDVETGRIDLTLYTGLGKEERAIKTLSLGY
;
A
#
# COMPACT_ATOMS: atom_id res chain seq x y z
N MET A 1 22.48 -6.75 -6.81
CA MET A 1 21.43 -7.44 -7.58
C MET A 1 22.08 -8.56 -8.36
N SER A 2 21.59 -9.77 -8.15
CA SER A 2 21.93 -10.99 -8.86
C SER A 2 20.65 -11.46 -9.57
N ILE A 3 20.78 -11.87 -10.82
CA ILE A 3 19.72 -12.52 -11.60
C ILE A 3 20.20 -13.94 -11.88
N PHE A 4 19.53 -14.93 -11.33
CA PHE A 4 19.81 -16.34 -11.58
C PHE A 4 19.13 -16.78 -12.88
N PHE A 5 19.83 -17.64 -13.63
CA PHE A 5 19.35 -18.21 -14.88
C PHE A 5 19.80 -19.67 -14.99
N TRP A 6 19.05 -20.46 -15.75
CA TRP A 6 19.46 -21.80 -16.17
C TRP A 6 19.37 -21.90 -17.69
N TYR A 7 20.54 -22.04 -18.32
CA TYR A 7 20.65 -22.19 -19.77
C TYR A 7 20.78 -23.66 -20.16
N PHE A 8 20.03 -24.05 -21.19
CA PHE A 8 20.10 -25.38 -21.79
C PHE A 8 20.19 -25.24 -23.31
N GLN A 9 21.29 -25.76 -23.88
CA GLN A 9 21.44 -25.89 -25.32
C GLN A 9 20.35 -26.79 -25.92
N ALA A 10 20.02 -26.59 -27.20
CA ALA A 10 19.13 -27.49 -27.92
C ALA A 10 19.75 -28.90 -28.01
N ARG A 11 18.95 -29.94 -27.78
CA ARG A 11 19.39 -31.34 -27.95
C ARG A 11 19.74 -31.65 -29.41
N LYS A 12 19.10 -30.96 -30.36
CA LYS A 12 19.36 -31.02 -31.80
C LYS A 12 20.03 -29.75 -32.29
N SER A 13 21.21 -29.91 -32.89
CA SER A 13 21.93 -28.86 -33.64
C SER A 13 22.05 -27.50 -32.93
N PRO A 14 22.47 -27.43 -31.65
CA PRO A 14 22.43 -26.20 -30.84
C PRO A 14 23.16 -25.02 -31.47
N ASN A 15 24.29 -25.28 -32.13
CA ASN A 15 25.09 -24.28 -32.85
C ASN A 15 24.36 -23.61 -34.03
N SER A 16 23.13 -24.05 -34.36
CA SER A 16 22.27 -23.47 -35.39
C SER A 16 20.82 -23.23 -34.92
N ALA A 17 20.47 -23.67 -33.71
CA ALA A 17 19.14 -23.50 -33.15
C ALA A 17 18.90 -22.03 -32.73
N PRO A 18 17.66 -21.50 -32.88
CA PRO A 18 17.30 -20.20 -32.34
C PRO A 18 17.37 -20.21 -30.80
N THR A 19 17.28 -19.02 -30.19
CA THR A 19 17.30 -18.89 -28.73
C THR A 19 15.95 -18.41 -28.22
N SER A 20 15.45 -19.01 -27.16
CA SER A 20 14.26 -18.53 -26.47
C SER A 20 14.53 -18.33 -24.99
N ILE A 21 14.26 -17.12 -24.52
CA ILE A 21 14.14 -16.80 -23.10
C ILE A 21 12.79 -17.35 -22.62
N TYR A 22 12.73 -17.84 -21.37
CA TYR A 22 11.48 -17.99 -20.63
C TYR A 22 11.55 -17.28 -19.28
N ILE A 23 10.45 -16.62 -18.91
CA ILE A 23 10.22 -16.01 -17.59
C ILE A 23 8.81 -16.38 -17.09
N SER A 24 8.66 -16.65 -15.80
CA SER A 24 7.35 -16.90 -15.19
C SER A 24 6.63 -15.60 -14.81
N GLY A 25 5.43 -15.73 -14.23
CA GLY A 25 4.54 -14.62 -13.87
C GLY A 25 4.70 -14.15 -12.43
N GLY A 26 3.64 -14.30 -11.63
CA GLY A 26 3.57 -13.90 -10.22
C GLY A 26 2.76 -12.62 -10.00
N PRO A 27 3.37 -11.44 -9.84
CA PRO A 27 4.72 -11.06 -10.23
C PRO A 27 5.81 -11.59 -9.29
N GLY A 28 6.88 -12.15 -9.86
CA GLY A 28 8.01 -12.69 -9.11
C GLY A 28 7.92 -14.19 -8.83
N SER A 29 7.18 -14.95 -9.64
CA SER A 29 7.28 -16.42 -9.66
C SER A 29 8.61 -16.84 -10.29
N SER A 30 9.18 -17.95 -9.81
CA SER A 30 10.40 -18.54 -10.41
C SER A 30 10.15 -19.08 -11.82
N ALA A 31 11.17 -19.08 -12.67
CA ALA A 31 11.15 -19.70 -13.99
C ALA A 31 11.41 -21.22 -14.00
N PHE A 32 11.56 -21.87 -12.83
CA PHE A 32 11.87 -23.31 -12.72
C PHE A 32 10.67 -24.14 -12.23
N ASP A 33 9.48 -23.77 -12.69
CA ASP A 33 8.22 -24.50 -12.48
C ASP A 33 7.98 -25.57 -13.58
N GLU A 34 6.91 -26.37 -13.44
CA GLU A 34 6.53 -27.40 -14.44
C GLU A 34 5.69 -26.85 -15.62
N THR A 35 5.62 -25.53 -15.84
CA THR A 35 4.61 -24.88 -16.72
C THR A 35 5.11 -24.49 -18.12
N ASN A 36 6.34 -24.89 -18.49
CA ASN A 36 7.13 -24.11 -19.46
C ASN A 36 8.09 -24.92 -20.37
N GLY A 37 7.79 -26.20 -20.61
CA GLY A 37 8.66 -27.04 -21.45
C GLY A 37 10.04 -27.36 -20.86
N PHE A 38 10.21 -27.25 -19.55
CA PHE A 38 11.49 -27.48 -18.86
C PHE A 38 12.18 -28.80 -19.28
N PRO A 39 13.53 -28.88 -19.36
CA PRO A 39 14.24 -30.06 -19.86
C PRO A 39 13.96 -31.37 -19.10
N CYS A 40 13.60 -31.27 -17.83
CA CYS A 40 13.24 -32.37 -16.96
C CYS A 40 11.85 -32.15 -16.36
N SER A 41 11.21 -33.25 -15.93
CA SER A 41 10.06 -33.24 -15.03
C SER A 41 10.51 -33.72 -13.65
N PHE A 42 9.88 -33.23 -12.59
CA PHE A 42 10.24 -33.58 -11.22
C PHE A 42 9.47 -34.82 -10.78
N ASN A 43 10.09 -35.69 -9.98
CA ASN A 43 9.46 -36.93 -9.52
C ASN A 43 8.78 -36.70 -8.15
N SER A 44 7.81 -37.54 -7.81
CA SER A 44 7.05 -37.46 -6.55
C SER A 44 7.85 -37.83 -5.29
N ASP A 45 9.14 -38.14 -5.45
CA ASP A 45 10.09 -38.26 -4.36
C ASP A 45 10.63 -36.91 -3.87
N GLY A 46 10.38 -35.81 -4.61
CA GLY A 46 10.93 -34.48 -4.31
C GLY A 46 12.46 -34.41 -4.36
N ASN A 47 13.13 -35.42 -4.93
CA ASN A 47 14.58 -35.62 -4.80
C ASN A 47 15.22 -36.19 -6.09
N SER A 48 14.42 -36.56 -7.10
CA SER A 48 14.93 -36.91 -8.42
C SER A 48 14.12 -36.29 -9.56
N THR A 49 14.71 -36.31 -10.75
CA THR A 49 14.12 -35.80 -11.98
C THR A 49 14.15 -36.87 -13.07
N ARG A 50 13.28 -36.74 -14.05
CA ARG A 50 13.25 -37.56 -15.28
C ARG A 50 13.32 -36.66 -16.51
N LEU A 51 13.89 -37.16 -17.60
CA LEU A 51 13.98 -36.38 -18.84
C LEU A 51 12.58 -36.08 -19.38
N ASN A 52 12.28 -34.81 -19.63
CA ASN A 52 11.02 -34.41 -20.24
C ASN A 52 11.07 -34.72 -21.76
N THR A 53 10.11 -35.51 -22.24
CA THR A 53 9.95 -35.91 -23.65
C THR A 53 9.36 -34.79 -24.51
N HIS A 54 8.64 -33.85 -23.91
CA HIS A 54 7.98 -32.72 -24.57
C HIS A 54 8.69 -31.40 -24.25
N SER A 55 9.99 -31.43 -23.94
CA SER A 55 10.74 -30.21 -23.63
C SER A 55 10.91 -29.31 -24.86
N TRP A 56 10.86 -28.00 -24.63
CA TRP A 56 11.19 -26.99 -25.64
C TRP A 56 12.68 -27.01 -26.03
N ASN A 57 13.57 -27.54 -25.17
CA ASN A 57 15.00 -27.64 -25.45
C ASN A 57 15.39 -28.78 -26.43
N GLU A 58 14.43 -29.41 -27.11
CA GLU A 58 14.73 -30.30 -28.24
C GLU A 58 15.30 -29.53 -29.45
N ASP A 59 14.56 -28.55 -29.96
CA ASP A 59 14.88 -27.80 -31.19
C ASP A 59 15.36 -26.35 -30.93
N VAL A 60 15.36 -25.89 -29.67
CA VAL A 60 15.60 -24.48 -29.29
C VAL A 60 16.61 -24.38 -28.14
N ASN A 61 17.50 -23.40 -28.19
CA ASN A 61 18.38 -23.05 -27.07
C ASN A 61 17.55 -22.29 -26.01
N MET A 62 17.32 -22.88 -24.85
CA MET A 62 16.42 -22.34 -23.83
C MET A 62 17.18 -21.62 -22.71
N LEU A 63 16.74 -20.40 -22.37
CA LEU A 63 17.28 -19.60 -21.26
C LEU A 63 16.16 -19.26 -20.27
N TYR A 64 16.05 -20.04 -19.20
CA TYR A 64 15.09 -19.81 -18.12
C TYR A 64 15.68 -18.80 -17.13
N ILE A 65 14.94 -17.75 -16.75
CA ILE A 65 15.46 -16.66 -15.90
C ILE A 65 14.49 -16.30 -14.78
N ASP A 66 14.97 -16.34 -13.53
CA ASP A 66 14.23 -15.86 -12.36
C ASP A 66 14.17 -14.34 -12.35
N GLN A 67 12.98 -13.76 -12.54
CA GLN A 67 12.79 -12.32 -12.54
C GLN A 67 11.41 -11.92 -12.00
N PRO A 68 11.25 -10.68 -11.46
CA PRO A 68 12.31 -9.73 -11.13
C PRO A 68 13.23 -10.21 -10.01
N VAL A 69 14.21 -9.36 -9.63
CA VAL A 69 15.02 -9.56 -8.42
C VAL A 69 14.09 -9.85 -7.23
N GLY A 70 14.31 -11.00 -6.58
CA GLY A 70 13.50 -11.53 -5.50
C GLY A 70 12.70 -12.80 -5.83
N ALA A 71 12.59 -13.17 -7.11
CA ALA A 71 12.00 -14.44 -7.55
C ALA A 71 13.01 -15.61 -7.44
N GLY A 72 12.57 -16.79 -7.01
CA GLY A 72 13.39 -18.02 -7.03
C GLY A 72 14.75 -17.86 -6.35
N PHE A 73 15.84 -17.98 -7.12
CA PHE A 73 17.23 -17.79 -6.69
C PHE A 73 17.79 -16.39 -6.99
N SER A 74 17.02 -15.48 -7.59
CA SER A 74 17.43 -14.09 -7.87
C SER A 74 17.30 -13.20 -6.62
N TYR A 75 18.37 -12.53 -6.20
CA TYR A 75 18.40 -11.73 -4.97
C TYR A 75 19.15 -10.40 -5.13
N SER A 76 18.79 -9.38 -4.35
CA SER A 76 19.55 -8.14 -4.21
C SER A 76 20.53 -8.19 -3.05
N LYS A 77 20.06 -8.73 -1.93
CA LYS A 77 20.69 -8.81 -0.61
C LYS A 77 20.15 -10.08 0.07
N ILE A 78 21.03 -10.80 0.75
CA ILE A 78 20.72 -12.07 1.41
C ILE A 78 20.41 -11.82 2.89
N VAL A 79 19.47 -12.59 3.45
CA VAL A 79 19.09 -12.55 4.87
C VAL A 79 18.92 -13.98 5.39
N ASN A 80 19.54 -14.30 6.52
CA ASN A 80 19.46 -15.60 7.19
C ASN A 80 18.38 -15.55 8.30
N GLY A 81 17.76 -16.68 8.60
CA GLY A 81 16.71 -16.79 9.61
C GLY A 81 16.01 -18.14 9.61
N VAL A 82 14.73 -18.15 9.97
CA VAL A 82 13.82 -19.29 9.80
C VAL A 82 12.59 -18.87 8.99
N ALA A 83 12.09 -19.80 8.17
CA ALA A 83 10.83 -19.66 7.45
C ALA A 83 9.73 -20.50 8.12
N ASP A 84 8.51 -19.96 8.19
CA ASP A 84 7.30 -20.69 8.56
C ASP A 84 6.55 -21.10 7.28
N LEU A 85 6.27 -22.39 7.16
CA LEU A 85 5.57 -23.02 6.03
C LEU A 85 4.04 -22.96 6.20
N MET A 86 3.55 -22.58 7.39
CA MET A 86 2.14 -22.28 7.67
C MET A 86 1.78 -20.81 7.43
N ASP A 87 2.67 -20.01 6.81
CA ASP A 87 2.53 -18.55 6.65
C ASP A 87 1.19 -18.11 6.05
N SER A 88 0.76 -18.83 5.02
CA SER A 88 -0.53 -18.73 4.31
C SER A 88 -1.78 -18.93 5.18
N LEU A 89 -1.61 -19.32 6.45
CA LEU A 89 -2.66 -19.54 7.46
C LEU A 89 -2.42 -18.75 8.75
N SER A 90 -1.48 -17.81 8.74
CA SER A 90 -1.19 -16.90 9.85
C SER A 90 -1.97 -15.59 9.69
N GLU A 91 -2.57 -15.08 10.76
CA GLU A 91 -3.21 -13.75 10.80
C GLU A 91 -2.20 -12.59 10.68
N ASP A 92 -0.92 -12.91 10.48
CA ASP A 92 0.21 -12.03 10.67
C ASP A 92 1.21 -12.06 9.48
N GLU A 93 1.02 -12.98 8.51
CA GLU A 93 1.78 -13.12 7.27
C GLU A 93 3.31 -13.22 7.46
N SER A 94 3.83 -13.56 8.65
CA SER A 94 5.27 -13.56 8.93
C SER A 94 6.01 -14.82 8.46
N PHE A 95 5.97 -15.05 7.14
CA PHE A 95 6.72 -16.10 6.44
C PHE A 95 8.16 -16.31 6.92
N PHE A 96 8.86 -15.24 7.34
CA PHE A 96 10.29 -15.32 7.65
C PHE A 96 10.67 -14.45 8.85
N THR A 97 11.39 -15.04 9.80
CA THR A 97 11.99 -14.37 10.96
C THR A 97 13.52 -14.30 10.79
N PRO A 98 14.10 -13.12 10.55
CA PRO A 98 15.56 -12.95 10.46
C PRO A 98 16.28 -13.26 11.78
N GLY A 99 17.46 -13.88 11.69
CA GLY A 99 18.33 -14.21 12.82
C GLY A 99 19.44 -15.19 12.41
N THR A 100 20.34 -15.57 13.30
CA THR A 100 21.26 -16.68 12.99
C THR A 100 20.60 -18.03 13.23
N VAL A 101 20.95 -19.03 12.41
CA VAL A 101 20.44 -20.41 12.58
C VAL A 101 20.79 -20.98 13.96
N GLY A 102 21.92 -20.56 14.55
CA GLY A 102 22.32 -20.96 15.90
C GLY A 102 21.46 -20.37 17.03
N GLU A 103 20.86 -19.19 16.85
CA GLU A 103 19.93 -18.58 17.82
C GLU A 103 18.51 -19.16 17.72
N LEU A 104 18.21 -19.86 16.62
CA LEU A 104 16.86 -20.31 16.25
C LEU A 104 16.72 -21.84 16.15
N HIS A 105 17.80 -22.59 16.37
CA HIS A 105 17.83 -24.06 16.33
C HIS A 105 16.77 -24.72 17.23
N ASP A 106 16.53 -24.16 18.42
CA ASP A 106 15.51 -24.70 19.36
C ASP A 106 14.06 -24.35 18.97
N LYS A 107 13.85 -23.66 17.83
CA LYS A 107 12.53 -23.28 17.28
C LYS A 107 12.18 -23.99 15.97
N THR A 108 13.08 -24.78 15.40
CA THR A 108 12.80 -25.51 14.15
C THR A 108 11.95 -26.75 14.40
N ASN A 109 10.96 -27.00 13.55
CA ASN A 109 10.08 -28.16 13.60
C ASN A 109 9.65 -28.57 12.17
N LEU A 110 8.61 -29.40 12.02
CA LEU A 110 8.11 -29.85 10.71
C LEU A 110 7.65 -28.71 9.79
N THR A 111 7.17 -27.60 10.34
CA THR A 111 6.65 -26.45 9.58
C THR A 111 7.50 -25.19 9.72
N VAL A 112 8.55 -25.19 10.55
CA VAL A 112 9.45 -24.05 10.75
C VAL A 112 10.88 -24.50 10.48
N ALA A 113 11.46 -24.06 9.36
CA ALA A 113 12.75 -24.53 8.85
C ALA A 113 13.79 -23.41 8.80
N PRO A 114 15.10 -23.69 8.98
CA PRO A 114 16.16 -22.73 8.69
C PRO A 114 16.11 -22.29 7.23
N ALA A 115 16.25 -20.99 6.97
CA ALA A 115 16.20 -20.44 5.62
C ALA A 115 17.15 -19.26 5.44
N THR A 116 17.73 -19.17 4.24
CA THR A 116 18.57 -18.08 3.75
C THR A 116 17.91 -17.53 2.49
N ILE A 117 17.26 -16.38 2.56
CA ILE A 117 16.42 -15.86 1.47
C ILE A 117 16.86 -14.47 1.01
N GLN A 118 16.22 -13.97 -0.04
CA GLN A 118 16.36 -12.58 -0.48
C GLN A 118 15.66 -11.62 0.50
N SER A 119 16.15 -10.38 0.59
CA SER A 119 15.63 -9.36 1.51
C SER A 119 14.14 -9.05 1.30
N LEU A 120 13.34 -9.15 2.37
CA LEU A 120 11.91 -8.83 2.33
C LEU A 120 11.60 -7.31 2.38
N ASP A 121 12.60 -6.45 2.19
CA ASP A 121 12.42 -4.99 2.15
C ASP A 121 11.94 -4.54 0.74
N PRO A 122 10.79 -3.87 0.60
CA PRO A 122 10.30 -3.32 -0.67
C PRO A 122 11.29 -2.44 -1.44
N ARG A 123 12.28 -1.86 -0.75
CA ARG A 123 13.31 -0.97 -1.33
C ARG A 123 14.48 -1.73 -1.94
N ASP A 124 14.66 -3.01 -1.59
CA ASP A 124 15.74 -3.86 -2.08
C ASP A 124 15.36 -4.54 -3.44
N GLY A 125 14.11 -4.41 -3.91
CA GLY A 125 13.59 -5.00 -5.16
C GLY A 125 13.38 -3.99 -6.31
N VAL A 126 12.54 -4.35 -7.28
CA VAL A 126 11.98 -3.43 -8.31
C VAL A 126 10.47 -3.27 -8.10
N ASN A 127 9.91 -2.17 -8.61
CA ASN A 127 8.54 -1.75 -8.28
C ASN A 127 7.57 -1.63 -9.47
N THR A 128 8.03 -1.73 -10.71
CA THR A 128 7.17 -1.76 -11.91
C THR A 128 7.70 -2.73 -12.97
N THR A 129 6.83 -3.17 -13.86
CA THR A 129 7.17 -3.99 -15.04
C THR A 129 8.17 -3.27 -15.93
N GLN A 130 8.01 -1.95 -16.15
CA GLN A 130 8.92 -1.19 -17.00
C GLN A 130 10.31 -0.97 -16.34
N GLN A 131 10.41 -1.07 -15.01
CA GLN A 131 11.70 -1.14 -14.30
C GLN A 131 12.34 -2.54 -14.40
N ALA A 132 11.55 -3.61 -14.28
CA ALA A 132 12.01 -4.98 -14.51
C ALA A 132 12.56 -5.16 -15.94
N ALA A 133 11.89 -4.60 -16.95
CA ALA A 133 12.33 -4.59 -18.35
C ALA A 133 13.74 -3.97 -18.53
N ARG A 134 14.09 -2.93 -17.75
CA ARG A 134 15.42 -2.31 -17.78
C ARG A 134 16.49 -3.20 -17.18
N VAL A 135 16.19 -3.88 -16.07
CA VAL A 135 17.10 -4.88 -15.46
C VAL A 135 17.32 -6.03 -16.43
N MET A 136 16.26 -6.53 -17.05
CA MET A 136 16.32 -7.64 -18.01
C MET A 136 17.01 -7.26 -19.32
N TRP A 137 16.95 -6.01 -19.76
CA TRP A 137 17.77 -5.51 -20.87
C TRP A 137 19.27 -5.59 -20.53
N TRP A 138 19.69 -5.06 -19.38
CA TRP A 138 21.10 -5.10 -18.98
C TRP A 138 21.60 -6.53 -18.73
N PHE A 139 20.78 -7.38 -18.13
CA PHE A 139 21.08 -8.82 -18.03
C PHE A 139 21.31 -9.43 -19.42
N SER A 140 20.39 -9.19 -20.36
CA SER A 140 20.47 -9.75 -21.72
C SER A 140 21.71 -9.24 -22.47
N GLN A 141 22.05 -7.95 -22.32
CA GLN A 141 23.23 -7.35 -22.92
C GLN A 141 24.54 -7.97 -22.41
N VAL A 142 24.66 -8.27 -21.11
CA VAL A 142 25.81 -9.00 -20.58
C VAL A 142 25.78 -10.46 -21.06
N TRP A 143 24.66 -11.16 -20.87
CA TRP A 143 24.55 -12.58 -21.13
C TRP A 143 24.83 -12.96 -22.60
N PHE A 144 24.21 -12.27 -23.56
CA PHE A 144 24.40 -12.55 -24.99
C PHE A 144 25.78 -12.16 -25.54
N GLN A 145 26.59 -11.39 -24.79
CA GLN A 145 27.95 -11.00 -25.18
C GLN A 145 29.03 -11.82 -24.46
N GLU A 146 28.80 -12.20 -23.19
CA GLU A 146 29.85 -12.72 -22.30
C GLU A 146 29.65 -14.18 -21.87
N PHE A 147 28.45 -14.79 -21.98
CA PHE A 147 28.23 -16.14 -21.47
C PHE A 147 28.96 -17.21 -22.31
N PRO A 148 29.98 -17.93 -21.79
CA PRO A 148 30.85 -18.76 -22.62
C PRO A 148 30.20 -19.98 -23.27
N GLY A 149 29.02 -20.41 -22.79
CA GLY A 149 28.26 -21.52 -23.37
C GLY A 149 27.32 -21.13 -24.52
N TYR A 150 27.22 -19.83 -24.85
CA TYR A 150 26.30 -19.33 -25.88
C TYR A 150 26.95 -19.27 -27.26
N GLU A 151 26.97 -20.41 -27.96
CA GLU A 151 27.48 -20.51 -29.33
C GLU A 151 26.37 -21.01 -30.29
N THR A 152 25.77 -20.09 -31.05
CA THR A 152 24.87 -20.40 -32.18
C THR A 152 25.02 -19.39 -33.31
N THR A 153 24.92 -19.85 -34.55
CA THR A 153 24.87 -19.01 -35.76
C THR A 153 23.51 -18.35 -35.94
N ASN A 154 22.44 -18.92 -35.38
CA ASN A 154 21.11 -18.33 -35.43
C ASN A 154 20.94 -17.34 -34.26
N LYS A 155 20.89 -16.05 -34.59
CA LYS A 155 20.77 -14.96 -33.61
C LYS A 155 19.34 -14.54 -33.31
N ASP A 156 18.34 -15.30 -33.77
CA ASP A 156 16.93 -15.06 -33.43
C ASP A 156 16.71 -15.30 -31.93
N ILE A 157 16.16 -14.29 -31.26
CA ILE A 157 15.83 -14.29 -29.84
C ILE A 157 14.31 -14.18 -29.69
N SER A 158 13.72 -15.15 -29.00
CA SER A 158 12.32 -15.16 -28.60
C SER A 158 12.19 -14.99 -27.08
N LEU A 159 11.02 -14.56 -26.62
CA LEU A 159 10.63 -14.56 -25.21
C LEU A 159 9.30 -15.30 -25.08
N TRP A 160 9.25 -16.31 -24.21
CA TRP A 160 8.02 -16.99 -23.81
C TRP A 160 7.71 -16.70 -22.34
N THR A 161 6.42 -16.50 -22.02
CA THR A 161 5.98 -16.08 -20.69
C THR A 161 4.72 -16.81 -20.24
N VAL A 162 4.37 -16.71 -18.94
CA VAL A 162 3.07 -17.19 -18.40
C VAL A 162 2.45 -16.17 -17.44
N SER A 163 1.11 -16.16 -17.29
CA SER A 163 0.42 -15.46 -16.19
C SER A 163 0.64 -13.93 -16.20
N PHE A 164 1.18 -13.34 -15.12
CA PHE A 164 1.66 -11.94 -15.08
C PHE A 164 2.69 -11.62 -16.18
N GLY A 165 3.32 -12.65 -16.74
CA GLY A 165 4.12 -12.60 -17.95
C GLY A 165 3.41 -12.01 -19.18
N GLY A 166 2.08 -11.90 -19.17
CA GLY A 166 1.33 -11.12 -20.16
C GLY A 166 1.55 -9.60 -20.07
N PHE A 167 1.95 -9.06 -18.91
CA PHE A 167 2.43 -7.68 -18.77
C PHE A 167 3.93 -7.58 -19.06
N TYR A 168 4.74 -8.52 -18.52
CA TYR A 168 6.19 -8.51 -18.73
C TYR A 168 6.57 -8.69 -20.21
N GLY A 169 5.97 -9.66 -20.90
CA GLY A 169 6.33 -10.07 -22.26
C GLY A 169 6.31 -8.92 -23.28
N PRO A 170 5.17 -8.23 -23.47
CA PRO A 170 5.07 -7.08 -24.35
C PRO A 170 6.05 -5.96 -23.96
N ALA A 171 6.06 -5.57 -22.68
CA ALA A 171 6.90 -4.46 -22.20
C ALA A 171 8.40 -4.75 -22.34
N PHE A 172 8.84 -5.98 -22.09
CA PHE A 172 10.25 -6.36 -22.17
C PHE A 172 10.71 -6.37 -23.63
N LEU A 173 9.98 -7.06 -24.51
CA LEU A 173 10.34 -7.13 -25.93
C LEU A 173 10.21 -5.78 -26.63
N ALA A 174 9.20 -4.96 -26.30
CA ALA A 174 9.07 -3.62 -26.83
C ALA A 174 10.21 -2.71 -26.35
N HIS A 175 10.61 -2.81 -25.08
CA HIS A 175 11.79 -2.11 -24.56
C HIS A 175 13.07 -2.56 -25.27
N PHE A 176 13.30 -3.87 -25.41
CA PHE A 176 14.50 -4.42 -26.05
C PHE A 176 14.59 -4.03 -27.53
N HIS A 177 13.45 -3.98 -28.23
CA HIS A 177 13.39 -3.54 -29.63
C HIS A 177 13.73 -2.05 -29.75
N ARG A 178 13.11 -1.20 -28.91
CA ARG A 178 13.36 0.25 -28.85
C ARG A 178 14.82 0.57 -28.52
N GLN A 179 15.43 -0.14 -27.56
CA GLN A 179 16.84 0.03 -27.24
C GLN A 179 17.73 -0.41 -28.42
N SER A 180 17.48 -1.60 -28.99
CA SER A 180 18.26 -2.13 -30.12
C SER A 180 18.23 -1.22 -31.35
N ALA A 181 17.06 -0.63 -31.66
CA ALA A 181 16.89 0.33 -32.75
C ALA A 181 17.51 1.72 -32.48
N ALA A 182 17.82 2.04 -31.22
CA ALA A 182 18.44 3.31 -30.82
C ALA A 182 19.97 3.24 -30.70
N LEU A 183 20.58 2.06 -30.88
CA LEU A 183 22.04 1.89 -30.76
C LEU A 183 22.78 2.58 -31.92
N PRO A 184 23.85 3.36 -31.64
CA PRO A 184 24.64 4.02 -32.66
C PRO A 184 25.52 3.03 -33.42
N SER A 185 25.71 3.25 -34.72
CA SER A 185 26.70 2.53 -35.53
C SER A 185 28.11 2.88 -35.06
N SER A 186 28.71 2.01 -34.25
CA SER A 186 30.06 2.11 -33.69
C SER A 186 30.83 0.83 -33.98
N ASP A 187 32.13 0.93 -34.29
CA ASP A 187 33.01 -0.22 -34.50
C ASP A 187 33.27 -1.02 -33.21
N GLN A 188 33.05 -0.41 -32.04
CA GLN A 188 32.99 -1.06 -30.73
C GLN A 188 31.85 -0.45 -29.90
N PRO A 189 30.64 -1.04 -29.92
CA PRO A 189 29.54 -0.63 -29.06
C PRO A 189 29.59 -1.41 -27.73
N THR A 190 29.19 -0.76 -26.63
CA THR A 190 29.06 -1.42 -25.31
C THR A 190 27.78 -2.25 -25.15
N SER A 191 26.97 -2.34 -26.21
CA SER A 191 25.69 -3.04 -26.24
C SER A 191 25.36 -3.40 -27.69
N ILE A 192 24.84 -4.60 -27.92
CA ILE A 192 24.52 -5.14 -29.25
C ILE A 192 23.02 -5.06 -29.55
N PRO A 193 22.62 -4.83 -30.82
CA PRO A 193 21.22 -5.00 -31.22
C PRO A 193 20.78 -6.46 -31.05
N LEU A 194 19.67 -6.69 -30.37
CA LEU A 194 19.08 -8.02 -30.21
C LEU A 194 18.10 -8.29 -31.35
N LYS A 195 18.28 -9.39 -32.09
CA LYS A 195 17.40 -9.77 -33.20
C LYS A 195 16.17 -10.52 -32.68
N LEU A 196 15.17 -9.76 -32.23
CA LEU A 196 13.94 -10.29 -31.64
C LEU A 196 13.03 -10.92 -32.72
N SER A 197 12.41 -12.06 -32.43
CA SER A 197 11.63 -12.84 -33.41
C SER A 197 10.22 -13.24 -32.96
N THR A 198 10.02 -13.65 -31.70
CA THR A 198 8.71 -14.08 -31.19
C THR A 198 8.48 -13.70 -29.73
N LEU A 199 7.28 -13.22 -29.44
CA LEU A 199 6.68 -13.19 -28.11
C LEU A 199 5.65 -14.33 -28.00
N GLY A 200 5.92 -15.32 -27.15
CA GLY A 200 4.94 -16.33 -26.76
C GLY A 200 4.36 -16.03 -25.38
N VAL A 201 3.06 -16.19 -25.19
CA VAL A 201 2.38 -15.93 -23.92
C VAL A 201 1.37 -17.02 -23.62
N GLN A 202 1.62 -17.78 -22.56
CA GLN A 202 0.69 -18.77 -22.00
C GLN A 202 -0.19 -18.11 -20.94
N ASN A 203 -1.53 -18.26 -21.00
CA ASN A 203 -2.48 -17.70 -20.02
C ASN A 203 -2.09 -16.33 -19.45
N GLY A 204 -1.76 -15.40 -20.35
CA GLY A 204 -1.25 -14.08 -19.99
C GLY A 204 -2.36 -13.10 -19.62
N CYS A 205 -2.23 -12.44 -18.48
CA CYS A 205 -2.98 -11.22 -18.20
C CYS A 205 -2.23 -10.03 -18.82
N MET A 206 -2.86 -9.28 -19.73
CA MET A 206 -2.19 -8.21 -20.51
C MET A 206 -2.84 -6.82 -20.35
N ASP A 207 -4.17 -6.73 -20.38
CA ASP A 207 -4.91 -5.48 -20.23
C ASP A 207 -6.19 -5.71 -19.41
N VAL A 208 -6.27 -5.13 -18.22
CA VAL A 208 -7.41 -5.33 -17.30
C VAL A 208 -8.68 -4.59 -17.75
N LEU A 209 -8.56 -3.54 -18.57
CA LEU A 209 -9.71 -2.84 -19.16
C LEU A 209 -10.38 -3.70 -20.24
N THR A 210 -9.59 -4.28 -21.15
CA THR A 210 -10.08 -5.20 -22.20
C THR A 210 -10.59 -6.50 -21.60
N MET A 211 -9.84 -7.11 -20.66
CA MET A 211 -10.25 -8.36 -20.02
C MET A 211 -11.40 -8.18 -19.01
N GLY A 212 -11.76 -6.95 -18.62
CA GLY A 212 -12.66 -6.67 -17.50
C GLY A 212 -13.98 -7.44 -17.52
N MET A 213 -14.70 -7.40 -18.64
CA MET A 213 -15.97 -8.15 -18.80
C MET A 213 -15.76 -9.68 -18.84
N SER A 214 -14.63 -10.14 -19.39
CA SER A 214 -14.37 -11.58 -19.56
C SER A 214 -14.37 -12.34 -18.22
N TYR A 215 -13.87 -11.73 -17.15
CA TYR A 215 -13.90 -12.32 -15.80
C TYR A 215 -15.34 -12.57 -15.34
N LEU A 216 -16.28 -11.68 -15.67
CA LEU A 216 -17.67 -11.82 -15.26
C LEU A 216 -18.38 -12.87 -16.11
N ASP A 217 -18.22 -12.79 -17.43
CA ASP A 217 -18.94 -13.66 -18.38
C ASP A 217 -18.41 -15.11 -18.33
N PHE A 218 -17.09 -15.31 -18.16
CA PHE A 218 -16.51 -16.64 -17.97
C PHE A 218 -16.94 -17.29 -16.64
N SER A 219 -17.19 -16.50 -15.58
CA SER A 219 -17.64 -17.02 -14.28
C SER A 219 -19.03 -17.65 -14.31
N VAL A 220 -19.87 -17.30 -15.30
CA VAL A 220 -21.26 -17.78 -15.40
C VAL A 220 -21.61 -18.50 -16.71
N ASN A 221 -20.75 -18.39 -17.73
CA ASN A 221 -21.01 -18.90 -19.09
C ASN A 221 -19.72 -19.39 -19.79
N ASN A 222 -18.87 -20.14 -19.06
CA ASN A 222 -17.72 -20.85 -19.65
C ASN A 222 -18.15 -22.13 -20.41
N THR A 223 -17.22 -22.66 -21.20
CA THR A 223 -17.38 -23.84 -22.06
C THR A 223 -17.50 -25.19 -21.34
N TYR A 224 -17.53 -25.19 -20.01
CA TYR A 224 -17.72 -26.38 -19.17
C TYR A 224 -19.08 -26.39 -18.44
N GLY A 225 -19.90 -25.34 -18.62
CA GLY A 225 -21.21 -25.22 -17.98
C GLY A 225 -21.15 -24.99 -16.46
N VAL A 226 -19.97 -24.64 -15.94
CA VAL A 226 -19.74 -24.39 -14.52
C VAL A 226 -20.20 -22.98 -14.17
N LYS A 227 -21.00 -22.80 -13.11
CA LYS A 227 -21.43 -21.48 -12.64
C LYS A 227 -20.79 -21.17 -11.29
N ALA A 228 -19.84 -20.24 -11.28
CA ALA A 228 -19.03 -19.95 -10.10
C ALA A 228 -19.82 -19.29 -8.97
N TYR A 229 -20.79 -18.42 -9.28
CA TYR A 229 -21.61 -17.69 -8.32
C TYR A 229 -23.00 -17.28 -8.90
N PRO A 230 -23.97 -16.87 -8.06
CA PRO A 230 -25.30 -16.44 -8.51
C PRO A 230 -25.32 -15.16 -9.37
N ASP A 231 -26.40 -14.96 -10.12
CA ASP A 231 -26.58 -13.82 -11.03
C ASP A 231 -26.59 -12.46 -10.31
N GLU A 232 -26.97 -12.43 -9.03
CA GLU A 232 -26.90 -11.24 -8.18
C GLU A 232 -25.45 -10.79 -7.93
N VAL A 233 -24.53 -11.74 -7.75
CA VAL A 233 -23.09 -11.49 -7.60
C VAL A 233 -22.49 -11.03 -8.93
N TYR A 234 -22.91 -11.66 -10.06
CA TYR A 234 -22.55 -11.19 -11.40
C TYR A 234 -22.98 -9.73 -11.62
N ALA A 235 -24.22 -9.38 -11.26
CA ALA A 235 -24.74 -8.02 -11.43
C ALA A 235 -23.96 -7.00 -10.57
N ALA A 236 -23.70 -7.30 -9.30
CA ALA A 236 -22.93 -6.42 -8.41
C ALA A 236 -21.48 -6.24 -8.89
N ALA A 237 -20.80 -7.32 -9.29
CA ALA A 237 -19.45 -7.26 -9.82
C ALA A 237 -19.39 -6.51 -11.18
N LYS A 238 -20.46 -6.57 -11.98
CA LYS A 238 -20.62 -5.78 -13.21
C LYS A 238 -20.77 -4.28 -12.95
N THR A 239 -21.59 -3.89 -11.97
CA THR A 239 -21.66 -2.49 -11.50
C THR A 239 -20.31 -2.00 -11.01
N ASN A 240 -19.62 -2.78 -10.16
CA ASN A 240 -18.27 -2.45 -9.68
C ASN A 240 -17.25 -2.29 -10.82
N LEU A 241 -17.36 -3.11 -11.87
CA LEU A 241 -16.53 -3.00 -13.08
C LEU A 241 -16.80 -1.67 -13.80
N THR A 242 -18.05 -1.40 -14.20
CA THR A 242 -18.37 -0.29 -15.10
C THR A 242 -18.43 1.07 -14.42
N GLU A 243 -18.87 1.15 -13.16
CA GLU A 243 -19.06 2.42 -12.46
C GLU A 243 -17.84 2.84 -11.63
N ILE A 244 -16.93 1.92 -11.29
CA ILE A 244 -15.81 2.19 -10.37
C ILE A 244 -14.45 1.77 -10.94
N CYS A 245 -14.25 0.48 -11.26
CA CYS A 245 -12.96 -0.02 -11.76
C CYS A 245 -12.53 0.63 -13.08
N GLN A 246 -13.40 0.65 -14.11
CA GLN A 246 -13.06 1.22 -15.42
C GLN A 246 -12.73 2.72 -15.35
N PRO A 247 -13.53 3.59 -14.68
CA PRO A 247 -13.15 5.00 -14.47
C PRO A 247 -11.82 5.19 -13.72
N LEU A 248 -11.56 4.43 -12.66
CA LEU A 248 -10.30 4.53 -11.90
C LEU A 248 -9.09 4.07 -12.72
N LEU A 249 -9.21 2.99 -13.50
CA LEU A 249 -8.17 2.48 -14.38
C LEU A 249 -7.85 3.51 -15.49
N LEU A 250 -8.86 4.11 -16.10
CA LEU A 250 -8.67 5.18 -17.08
C LEU A 250 -8.01 6.43 -16.47
N ALA A 251 -8.38 6.79 -15.24
CA ALA A 251 -7.74 7.88 -14.49
C ALA A 251 -6.26 7.57 -14.16
N CYS A 252 -5.94 6.33 -13.79
CA CYS A 252 -4.57 5.86 -13.65
C CYS A 252 -3.77 6.01 -14.95
N ARG A 253 -4.28 5.50 -16.09
CA ARG A 253 -3.58 5.62 -17.39
C ARG A 253 -3.37 7.08 -17.81
N ALA A 254 -4.34 7.95 -17.57
CA ALA A 254 -4.18 9.40 -17.79
C ALA A 254 -3.09 10.01 -16.90
N ALA A 255 -3.08 9.68 -15.61
CA ALA A 255 -2.06 10.13 -14.66
C ALA A 255 -0.66 9.60 -15.00
N VAL A 256 -0.54 8.35 -15.49
CA VAL A 256 0.71 7.78 -16.03
C VAL A 256 1.19 8.61 -17.22
N ALA A 257 0.33 8.90 -18.20
CA ALA A 257 0.70 9.65 -19.39
C ALA A 257 1.19 11.09 -19.10
N GLU A 258 0.63 11.75 -18.07
CA GLU A 258 1.05 13.10 -17.65
C GLU A 258 2.27 13.09 -16.70
N GLY A 259 2.25 12.22 -15.68
CA GLY A 259 3.13 12.31 -14.50
C GLY A 259 4.21 11.24 -14.36
N ASP A 260 4.15 10.13 -15.08
CA ASP A 260 5.15 9.05 -15.06
C ASP A 260 5.15 8.28 -16.38
N SER A 261 5.30 9.01 -17.50
CA SER A 261 5.16 8.48 -18.86
C SER A 261 6.23 7.48 -19.29
N MET A 262 7.26 7.29 -18.44
CA MET A 262 8.25 6.22 -18.57
C MET A 262 7.91 4.97 -17.76
N GLY A 263 6.79 4.95 -17.02
CA GLY A 263 6.30 3.79 -16.26
C GLY A 263 7.20 3.37 -15.09
N TYR A 264 8.04 4.25 -14.55
CA TYR A 264 9.09 3.86 -13.60
C TYR A 264 8.63 3.76 -12.14
N GLY A 265 7.39 4.17 -11.83
CA GLY A 265 6.84 4.11 -10.47
C GLY A 265 7.43 5.17 -9.53
N ASN A 266 7.93 6.27 -10.10
CA ASN A 266 8.65 7.31 -9.36
C ASN A 266 7.73 8.46 -8.89
N ASN A 267 6.50 8.54 -9.39
CA ASN A 267 5.55 9.58 -9.03
C ASN A 267 4.50 9.05 -8.04
N ALA A 268 4.56 9.53 -6.79
CA ALA A 268 3.68 9.08 -5.72
C ALA A 268 2.17 9.27 -6.01
N THR A 269 1.78 10.36 -6.68
CA THR A 269 0.38 10.63 -7.03
C THR A 269 -0.14 9.66 -8.08
N VAL A 270 0.68 9.36 -9.10
CA VAL A 270 0.36 8.36 -10.13
C VAL A 270 0.28 6.97 -9.51
N ASN A 271 1.25 6.61 -8.68
CA ASN A 271 1.28 5.36 -7.95
C ASN A 271 0.00 5.16 -7.10
N GLN A 272 -0.44 6.20 -6.37
CA GLN A 272 -1.65 6.14 -5.56
C GLN A 272 -2.92 5.95 -6.41
N ALA A 273 -3.05 6.66 -7.54
CA ALA A 273 -4.19 6.51 -8.45
C ALA A 273 -4.26 5.09 -9.04
N CYS A 274 -3.12 4.54 -9.45
CA CYS A 274 -3.03 3.19 -10.01
C CYS A 274 -3.21 2.09 -8.95
N ALA A 275 -2.68 2.26 -7.74
CA ALA A 275 -2.88 1.31 -6.65
C ALA A 275 -4.35 1.25 -6.19
N LEU A 276 -5.04 2.40 -6.15
CA LEU A 276 -6.48 2.46 -5.89
C LEU A 276 -7.28 1.74 -6.98
N ALA A 277 -6.97 1.97 -8.25
CA ALA A 277 -7.59 1.27 -9.37
C ALA A 277 -7.35 -0.26 -9.30
N ALA A 278 -6.11 -0.69 -9.01
CA ALA A 278 -5.77 -2.10 -8.85
C ALA A 278 -6.56 -2.74 -7.69
N GLY A 279 -6.59 -2.10 -6.52
CA GLY A 279 -7.33 -2.57 -5.36
C GLY A 279 -8.83 -2.76 -5.64
N VAL A 280 -9.46 -1.84 -6.38
CA VAL A 280 -10.87 -1.97 -6.77
C VAL A 280 -11.07 -3.07 -7.82
N CYS A 281 -10.30 -3.07 -8.90
CA CYS A 281 -10.49 -4.02 -10.01
C CYS A 281 -10.21 -5.47 -9.58
N PHE A 282 -9.12 -5.73 -8.85
CA PHE A 282 -8.82 -7.07 -8.35
C PHE A 282 -9.68 -7.44 -7.13
N GLY A 283 -9.96 -6.51 -6.22
CA GLY A 283 -10.73 -6.79 -5.00
C GLY A 283 -12.23 -7.01 -5.22
N PHE A 284 -12.88 -6.26 -6.13
CA PHE A 284 -14.34 -6.29 -6.29
C PHE A 284 -14.86 -6.84 -7.63
N VAL A 285 -13.99 -6.99 -8.64
CA VAL A 285 -14.37 -7.65 -9.92
C VAL A 285 -13.82 -9.07 -9.95
N GLN A 286 -12.50 -9.28 -9.79
CA GLN A 286 -11.96 -10.64 -9.69
C GLN A 286 -12.23 -11.30 -8.33
N GLY A 287 -12.17 -10.52 -7.24
CA GLY A 287 -12.43 -11.01 -5.88
C GLY A 287 -13.85 -11.53 -5.67
N ALA A 288 -14.80 -11.19 -6.55
CA ALA A 288 -16.14 -11.80 -6.55
C ALA A 288 -16.07 -13.33 -6.77
N PHE A 289 -15.18 -13.82 -7.63
CA PHE A 289 -14.97 -15.25 -7.83
C PHE A 289 -14.46 -15.92 -6.56
N THR A 290 -13.40 -15.38 -5.95
CA THR A 290 -12.76 -15.97 -4.76
C THR A 290 -13.55 -15.78 -3.47
N SER A 291 -14.53 -14.86 -3.42
CA SER A 291 -15.36 -14.61 -2.23
C SER A 291 -16.69 -15.35 -2.24
N TYR A 292 -17.20 -15.72 -3.42
CA TYR A 292 -18.53 -16.33 -3.58
C TYR A 292 -18.51 -17.71 -4.27
N SER A 293 -17.34 -18.19 -4.71
CA SER A 293 -17.16 -19.53 -5.27
C SER A 293 -16.24 -20.39 -4.41
N GLN A 294 -16.40 -21.71 -4.51
CA GLN A 294 -15.47 -22.72 -3.96
C GLN A 294 -14.54 -23.29 -5.03
N LEU A 295 -14.57 -22.76 -6.26
CA LEU A 295 -13.76 -23.23 -7.37
C LEU A 295 -12.32 -22.68 -7.32
N ASN A 296 -11.37 -23.44 -7.84
CA ASN A 296 -9.99 -22.98 -7.97
C ASN A 296 -9.87 -21.93 -9.10
N PRO A 297 -9.35 -20.72 -8.86
CA PRO A 297 -9.26 -19.67 -9.88
C PRO A 297 -8.25 -19.96 -11.00
N PHE A 298 -7.45 -21.03 -10.89
CA PHE A 298 -6.50 -21.47 -11.91
C PHE A 298 -6.99 -22.69 -12.72
N ASP A 299 -8.07 -23.35 -12.27
CA ASP A 299 -8.74 -24.46 -12.95
C ASP A 299 -10.18 -24.58 -12.41
N ILE A 300 -11.17 -24.12 -13.18
CA ILE A 300 -12.59 -24.18 -12.78
C ILE A 300 -13.17 -25.60 -12.69
N GLY A 301 -12.40 -26.63 -13.07
CA GLY A 301 -12.72 -28.04 -12.86
C GLY A 301 -12.34 -28.58 -11.48
N LEU A 302 -11.61 -27.80 -10.67
CA LEU A 302 -11.18 -28.16 -9.31
C LEU A 302 -11.89 -27.31 -8.25
N SER A 303 -12.14 -27.88 -7.07
CA SER A 303 -12.66 -27.14 -5.90
C SER A 303 -11.57 -26.90 -4.87
N HIS A 304 -11.51 -25.74 -4.23
CA HIS A 304 -10.52 -25.45 -3.19
C HIS A 304 -10.66 -26.45 -2.03
N PRO A 305 -9.57 -27.07 -1.52
CA PRO A 305 -8.15 -26.80 -1.76
C PRO A 305 -7.47 -27.78 -2.75
N GLU A 306 -8.22 -28.38 -3.68
CA GLU A 306 -7.65 -29.18 -4.76
C GLU A 306 -6.79 -28.29 -5.69
N THR A 307 -5.60 -28.79 -6.05
CA THR A 307 -4.66 -28.04 -6.89
C THR A 307 -3.97 -28.92 -7.92
N TYR A 308 -3.56 -28.32 -9.03
CA TYR A 308 -2.68 -28.91 -10.04
C TYR A 308 -1.86 -27.78 -10.71
N PRO A 309 -0.60 -27.99 -11.12
CA PRO A 309 0.20 -29.21 -10.94
C PRO A 309 0.75 -29.37 -9.51
N ALA A 310 1.39 -30.51 -9.26
CA ALA A 310 2.07 -30.84 -8.01
C ALA A 310 3.29 -29.92 -7.74
N LEU A 311 3.66 -29.78 -6.46
CA LEU A 311 4.74 -28.86 -6.04
C LEU A 311 6.10 -29.53 -5.77
N HIS A 312 6.30 -30.77 -6.22
CA HIS A 312 7.55 -31.53 -6.02
C HIS A 312 8.82 -30.83 -6.55
N TRP A 313 8.68 -29.90 -7.49
CA TRP A 313 9.77 -29.05 -7.98
C TRP A 313 10.32 -28.10 -6.90
N VAL A 314 9.47 -27.62 -5.98
CA VAL A 314 9.88 -26.75 -4.87
C VAL A 314 10.70 -27.53 -3.83
N GLU A 315 10.33 -28.79 -3.58
CA GLU A 315 11.06 -29.73 -2.72
C GLU A 315 12.43 -30.09 -3.32
N TYR A 316 12.46 -30.39 -4.62
CA TYR A 316 13.70 -30.72 -5.34
C TYR A 316 14.68 -29.54 -5.36
N LEU A 317 14.20 -28.33 -5.65
CA LEU A 317 15.04 -27.13 -5.67
C LEU A 317 15.44 -26.66 -4.25
N ASN A 318 14.88 -27.26 -3.19
CA ASN A 318 15.34 -27.08 -1.81
C ASN A 318 16.20 -28.22 -1.24
N GLN A 319 16.59 -29.21 -2.05
CA GLN A 319 17.59 -30.19 -1.61
C GLN A 319 18.99 -29.54 -1.55
N ASP A 320 19.70 -29.73 -0.44
CA ASP A 320 21.08 -29.23 -0.22
C ASP A 320 22.01 -29.52 -1.40
N TRP A 321 21.94 -30.73 -1.95
CA TRP A 321 22.79 -31.18 -3.05
C TRP A 321 22.46 -30.50 -4.38
N VAL A 322 21.19 -30.11 -4.60
CA VAL A 322 20.76 -29.35 -5.78
C VAL A 322 21.25 -27.90 -5.66
N GLN A 323 21.08 -27.28 -4.49
CA GLN A 323 21.54 -25.89 -4.27
C GLN A 323 23.07 -25.78 -4.33
N ALA A 324 23.79 -26.73 -3.73
CA ALA A 324 25.24 -26.83 -3.87
C ALA A 324 25.69 -27.09 -5.32
N GLY A 325 24.95 -27.91 -6.08
CA GLY A 325 25.20 -28.18 -7.49
C GLY A 325 24.94 -26.99 -8.42
N LEU A 326 23.97 -26.13 -8.08
CA LEU A 326 23.67 -24.88 -8.78
C LEU A 326 24.55 -23.70 -8.32
N GLY A 327 25.29 -23.84 -7.21
CA GLY A 327 26.12 -22.78 -6.65
C GLY A 327 25.34 -21.60 -6.07
N VAL A 328 24.07 -21.80 -5.67
CA VAL A 328 23.19 -20.74 -5.18
C VAL A 328 23.40 -20.46 -3.69
N PRO A 329 23.42 -19.19 -3.25
CA PRO A 329 23.63 -18.81 -1.85
C PRO A 329 22.31 -18.54 -1.09
N VAL A 330 21.16 -18.92 -1.65
CA VAL A 330 19.83 -18.74 -1.08
C VAL A 330 18.98 -19.99 -1.29
N ASN A 331 18.12 -20.30 -0.32
CA ASN A 331 17.06 -21.29 -0.44
C ASN A 331 16.04 -20.87 -1.53
N PHE A 332 15.35 -21.86 -2.10
CA PHE A 332 14.46 -21.63 -3.23
C PHE A 332 13.06 -21.20 -2.78
N THR A 333 12.63 -20.01 -3.22
CA THR A 333 11.25 -19.52 -3.03
C THR A 333 10.48 -19.52 -4.34
N SER A 334 9.40 -20.31 -4.42
CA SER A 334 8.56 -20.44 -5.63
C SER A 334 7.99 -19.11 -6.14
N VAL A 335 7.70 -18.17 -5.23
CA VAL A 335 7.27 -16.79 -5.54
C VAL A 335 7.83 -15.77 -4.55
N SER A 336 8.23 -14.61 -5.06
CA SER A 336 8.61 -13.43 -4.26
C SER A 336 7.42 -12.90 -3.47
N ARG A 337 7.41 -13.14 -2.14
CA ARG A 337 6.39 -12.60 -1.22
C ARG A 337 6.32 -11.05 -1.24
N VAL A 338 7.38 -10.36 -1.65
CA VAL A 338 7.43 -8.87 -1.74
C VAL A 338 6.84 -8.35 -3.05
N SER A 339 7.16 -8.99 -4.18
CA SER A 339 6.90 -8.42 -5.51
C SER A 339 5.41 -8.19 -5.78
N GLY A 340 4.54 -9.10 -5.33
CA GLY A 340 3.09 -8.93 -5.38
C GLY A 340 2.61 -7.66 -4.66
N ALA A 341 2.98 -7.50 -3.39
CA ALA A 341 2.58 -6.33 -2.60
C ALA A 341 3.07 -5.00 -3.21
N VAL A 342 4.30 -4.95 -3.73
CA VAL A 342 4.84 -3.74 -4.36
C VAL A 342 4.11 -3.40 -5.65
N PHE A 343 3.98 -4.37 -6.57
CA PHE A 343 3.38 -4.14 -7.89
C PHE A 343 1.88 -3.80 -7.79
N PHE A 344 1.11 -4.47 -6.93
CA PHE A 344 -0.32 -4.21 -6.80
C PHE A 344 -0.62 -3.01 -5.89
N ALA A 345 -0.09 -3.00 -4.66
CA ALA A 345 -0.52 -2.06 -3.62
C ALA A 345 0.33 -0.78 -3.51
N LEU A 346 1.59 -0.77 -4.00
CA LEU A 346 2.44 0.44 -3.95
C LEU A 346 2.52 1.20 -5.27
N THR A 347 2.47 0.53 -6.43
CA THR A 347 2.59 1.19 -7.76
C THR A 347 1.40 0.99 -8.69
N GLY A 348 0.52 0.02 -8.41
CA GLY A 348 -0.65 -0.31 -9.23
C GLY A 348 -0.31 -0.81 -10.64
N ASP A 349 0.84 -1.46 -10.80
CA ASP A 349 1.48 -1.80 -12.08
C ASP A 349 0.52 -2.37 -13.15
N PRO A 350 -0.40 -3.33 -12.87
CA PRO A 350 -1.31 -3.88 -13.88
C PRO A 350 -2.30 -2.88 -14.50
N MET A 351 -2.52 -1.73 -13.87
CA MET A 351 -3.40 -0.67 -14.37
C MET A 351 -2.68 0.26 -15.36
N ARG A 352 -1.35 0.29 -15.30
CA ARG A 352 -0.48 1.28 -15.98
C ARG A 352 -0.27 0.94 -17.45
N HIS A 353 -0.27 -0.36 -17.78
CA HIS A 353 -0.03 -0.88 -19.13
C HIS A 353 -1.32 -0.90 -19.94
N ASP A 354 -1.18 -0.80 -21.26
CA ASP A 354 -2.25 -1.02 -22.24
C ASP A 354 -1.71 -1.82 -23.45
N LEU A 355 -2.55 -2.04 -24.45
CA LEU A 355 -2.21 -2.82 -25.65
C LEU A 355 -1.19 -2.16 -26.60
N SER A 356 -0.68 -0.96 -26.31
CA SER A 356 0.24 -0.24 -27.21
C SER A 356 1.57 -0.94 -27.44
N ASP A 357 2.14 -1.61 -26.42
CA ASP A 357 3.37 -2.39 -26.58
C ASP A 357 3.16 -3.66 -27.40
N LEU A 358 2.00 -4.32 -27.25
CA LEU A 358 1.66 -5.50 -28.05
C LEU A 358 1.43 -5.14 -29.53
N ALA A 359 0.68 -4.05 -29.78
CA ALA A 359 0.48 -3.51 -31.12
C ALA A 359 1.80 -3.00 -31.75
N TYR A 360 2.69 -2.43 -30.95
CA TYR A 360 4.03 -2.02 -31.38
C TYR A 360 4.88 -3.21 -31.84
N LEU A 361 4.85 -4.35 -31.13
CA LEU A 361 5.59 -5.55 -31.53
C LEU A 361 5.10 -6.13 -32.87
N LEU A 362 3.78 -6.30 -33.01
CA LEU A 362 3.16 -6.75 -34.26
C LEU A 362 3.49 -5.79 -35.42
N GLY A 363 3.37 -4.48 -35.19
CA GLY A 363 3.69 -3.43 -36.17
C GLY A 363 5.17 -3.33 -36.56
N ASN A 364 6.08 -4.03 -35.86
CA ASN A 364 7.50 -4.16 -36.21
C ASN A 364 7.88 -5.60 -36.65
N GLY A 365 6.89 -6.46 -36.94
CA GLY A 365 7.11 -7.80 -37.48
C GLY A 365 7.57 -8.86 -36.46
N ILE A 366 7.45 -8.57 -35.16
CA ILE A 366 7.72 -9.57 -34.10
C ILE A 366 6.45 -10.42 -33.94
N LYS A 367 6.58 -11.73 -34.19
CA LYS A 367 5.46 -12.69 -34.12
C LYS A 367 4.92 -12.78 -32.69
N VAL A 368 3.60 -12.87 -32.54
CA VAL A 368 2.92 -13.09 -31.25
C VAL A 368 2.17 -14.43 -31.28
N ALA A 369 2.40 -15.26 -30.27
CA ALA A 369 1.65 -16.49 -30.05
C ALA A 369 0.98 -16.48 -28.67
N MET A 370 -0.35 -16.42 -28.65
CA MET A 370 -1.18 -16.41 -27.46
C MET A 370 -1.77 -17.82 -27.26
N VAL A 371 -1.42 -18.49 -26.16
CA VAL A 371 -1.80 -19.89 -25.91
C VAL A 371 -2.54 -20.00 -24.58
N TYR A 372 -3.83 -20.30 -24.62
CA TYR A 372 -4.70 -20.20 -23.44
C TYR A 372 -5.44 -21.51 -23.18
N GLY A 373 -5.19 -22.11 -22.02
CA GLY A 373 -5.97 -23.22 -21.47
C GLY A 373 -7.37 -22.75 -21.10
N ASP A 374 -8.39 -23.55 -21.47
CA ASP A 374 -9.79 -23.14 -21.40
C ASP A 374 -10.52 -23.41 -20.07
N LEU A 375 -9.84 -23.98 -19.07
CA LEU A 375 -10.30 -24.09 -17.68
C LEU A 375 -9.78 -22.96 -16.77
N ASP A 376 -8.84 -22.13 -17.23
CA ASP A 376 -8.32 -21.03 -16.40
C ASP A 376 -9.31 -19.87 -16.28
N TYR A 377 -9.57 -19.43 -15.04
CA TYR A 377 -10.28 -18.20 -14.77
C TYR A 377 -9.34 -16.98 -14.67
N ARG A 378 -8.15 -17.15 -14.05
CA ARG A 378 -7.28 -16.06 -13.60
C ARG A 378 -6.79 -15.17 -14.74
N CYS A 379 -6.43 -15.75 -15.88
CA CYS A 379 -6.13 -15.05 -17.12
C CYS A 379 -6.85 -15.77 -18.29
N ASN A 380 -8.17 -15.88 -18.16
CA ASN A 380 -9.05 -16.69 -19.01
C ASN A 380 -8.94 -16.41 -20.53
N TRP A 381 -9.31 -17.42 -21.32
CA TRP A 381 -9.22 -17.38 -22.78
C TRP A 381 -10.22 -16.41 -23.45
N PHE A 382 -11.36 -16.09 -22.83
CA PHE A 382 -12.31 -15.11 -23.39
C PHE A 382 -11.64 -13.72 -23.47
N GLY A 383 -11.03 -13.26 -22.38
CA GLY A 383 -10.35 -11.95 -22.34
C GLY A 383 -9.15 -11.87 -23.28
N ALA A 384 -8.46 -13.01 -23.48
CA ALA A 384 -7.36 -13.13 -24.42
C ALA A 384 -7.82 -13.12 -25.89
N GLU A 385 -8.98 -13.72 -26.20
CA GLU A 385 -9.62 -13.60 -27.50
C GLU A 385 -9.93 -12.12 -27.81
N GLU A 386 -10.58 -11.39 -26.88
CA GLU A 386 -10.87 -9.95 -27.04
C GLU A 386 -9.59 -9.11 -27.25
N ILE A 387 -8.49 -9.41 -26.53
CA ILE A 387 -7.18 -8.78 -26.75
C ILE A 387 -6.67 -9.07 -28.17
N SER A 388 -6.71 -10.33 -28.61
CA SER A 388 -6.21 -10.72 -29.94
C SER A 388 -7.01 -10.08 -31.08
N LEU A 389 -8.33 -9.95 -30.92
CA LEU A 389 -9.22 -9.24 -31.85
C LEU A 389 -8.99 -7.72 -31.86
N ALA A 390 -8.58 -7.15 -30.72
CA ALA A 390 -8.25 -5.73 -30.62
C ALA A 390 -6.93 -5.35 -31.31
N VAL A 391 -5.92 -6.23 -31.30
CA VAL A 391 -4.60 -5.94 -31.90
C VAL A 391 -4.39 -6.54 -33.31
N GLY A 392 -5.10 -7.61 -33.67
CA GLY A 392 -4.88 -8.34 -34.94
C GLY A 392 -5.42 -7.67 -36.21
N GLY A 393 -6.22 -6.61 -36.09
CA GLY A 393 -6.82 -5.91 -37.22
C GLY A 393 -7.86 -6.75 -37.99
N GLU A 394 -8.36 -6.22 -39.12
CA GLU A 394 -9.52 -6.81 -39.80
C GLU A 394 -9.29 -8.23 -40.33
N ARG A 395 -8.12 -8.53 -40.94
CA ARG A 395 -7.81 -9.89 -41.41
C ARG A 395 -7.89 -10.96 -40.32
N PHE A 396 -7.55 -10.60 -39.07
CA PHE A 396 -7.61 -11.52 -37.95
C PHE A 396 -9.03 -11.69 -37.42
N LYS A 397 -9.86 -10.65 -37.46
CA LYS A 397 -11.31 -10.74 -37.18
C LYS A 397 -12.04 -11.60 -38.22
N GLU A 398 -11.64 -11.49 -39.48
CA GLU A 398 -12.13 -12.30 -40.61
C GLU A 398 -11.66 -13.76 -40.59
N ALA A 399 -10.51 -14.06 -39.97
CA ALA A 399 -9.97 -15.42 -39.85
C ALA A 399 -10.85 -16.30 -38.95
N GLY A 400 -11.11 -17.53 -39.39
CA GLY A 400 -11.88 -18.53 -38.63
C GLY A 400 -11.00 -19.43 -37.77
N TYR A 401 -11.61 -20.18 -36.85
CA TYR A 401 -10.91 -21.15 -36.01
C TYR A 401 -10.68 -22.49 -36.72
N ALA A 402 -9.43 -22.94 -36.76
CA ALA A 402 -9.00 -24.24 -37.27
C ALA A 402 -8.52 -25.18 -36.14
N ASP A 403 -8.66 -26.49 -36.33
CA ASP A 403 -8.22 -27.51 -35.37
C ASP A 403 -6.69 -27.52 -35.18
N VAL A 404 -6.22 -27.52 -33.94
CA VAL A 404 -4.82 -27.80 -33.59
C VAL A 404 -4.62 -29.31 -33.51
N LYS A 405 -4.12 -29.90 -34.60
CA LYS A 405 -3.92 -31.34 -34.75
C LYS A 405 -2.59 -31.79 -34.15
N VAL A 406 -2.61 -32.86 -33.34
CA VAL A 406 -1.45 -33.44 -32.66
C VAL A 406 -1.50 -34.96 -32.80
N GLY A 407 -0.81 -35.47 -33.82
CA GLY A 407 -1.06 -36.80 -34.36
C GLY A 407 -2.49 -36.91 -34.89
N GLU A 408 -3.23 -37.94 -34.47
CA GLU A 408 -4.63 -38.14 -34.86
C GLU A 408 -5.64 -37.37 -33.98
N ARG A 409 -5.19 -36.66 -32.92
CA ARG A 409 -6.07 -35.91 -32.00
C ARG A 409 -6.19 -34.43 -32.38
N VAL A 410 -7.27 -33.79 -31.94
CA VAL A 410 -7.38 -32.32 -31.85
C VAL A 410 -7.15 -31.92 -30.39
N GLY A 411 -6.14 -31.08 -30.12
CA GLY A 411 -5.78 -30.63 -28.76
C GLY A 411 -6.30 -29.23 -28.40
N GLY A 412 -6.96 -28.56 -29.34
CA GLY A 412 -7.39 -27.17 -29.23
C GLY A 412 -7.82 -26.62 -30.58
N VAL A 413 -8.13 -25.33 -30.63
CA VAL A 413 -8.42 -24.57 -31.85
C VAL A 413 -7.61 -23.29 -31.92
N VAL A 414 -7.23 -22.87 -33.12
CA VAL A 414 -6.43 -21.68 -33.37
C VAL A 414 -7.07 -20.76 -34.41
N ARG A 415 -7.04 -19.46 -34.13
CA ARG A 415 -7.24 -18.37 -35.07
C ARG A 415 -5.86 -17.76 -35.36
N GLU A 416 -5.41 -17.79 -36.60
CA GLU A 416 -4.04 -17.36 -36.98
C GLU A 416 -4.03 -16.60 -38.31
N VAL A 417 -3.19 -15.57 -38.39
CA VAL A 417 -2.77 -14.86 -39.61
C VAL A 417 -1.26 -14.62 -39.53
N GLU A 418 -0.64 -14.09 -40.60
CA GLU A 418 0.77 -13.68 -40.54
C GLU A 418 1.08 -12.80 -39.31
N GLY A 419 1.97 -13.29 -38.45
CA GLY A 419 2.45 -12.57 -37.26
C GLY A 419 1.63 -12.73 -35.98
N LEU A 420 0.39 -13.23 -36.02
CA LEU A 420 -0.45 -13.40 -34.82
C LEU A 420 -1.25 -14.71 -34.83
N SER A 421 -1.08 -15.52 -33.79
CA SER A 421 -1.90 -16.70 -33.50
C SER A 421 -2.52 -16.63 -32.11
N PHE A 422 -3.83 -16.88 -32.00
CA PHE A 422 -4.55 -17.10 -30.76
C PHE A 422 -5.06 -18.54 -30.67
N VAL A 423 -4.60 -19.28 -29.66
CA VAL A 423 -4.86 -20.71 -29.47
C VAL A 423 -5.66 -20.91 -28.18
N ARG A 424 -6.85 -21.51 -28.30
CA ARG A 424 -7.57 -22.12 -27.18
C ARG A 424 -7.14 -23.59 -27.08
N VAL A 425 -6.46 -23.95 -26.01
CA VAL A 425 -6.08 -25.33 -25.68
C VAL A 425 -7.16 -25.95 -24.82
N PHE A 426 -7.61 -27.15 -25.19
CA PHE A 426 -8.70 -27.84 -24.51
C PHE A 426 -8.25 -28.56 -23.24
N ASP A 427 -9.15 -28.63 -22.26
CA ASP A 427 -8.99 -29.39 -21.02
C ASP A 427 -7.67 -29.05 -20.31
N ALA A 428 -7.43 -27.75 -20.15
CA ALA A 428 -6.19 -27.19 -19.58
C ALA A 428 -6.46 -25.96 -18.69
N GLY A 429 -5.92 -25.97 -17.47
CA GLY A 429 -5.92 -24.80 -16.58
C GLY A 429 -4.78 -23.82 -16.87
N HIS A 430 -4.51 -22.93 -15.91
CA HIS A 430 -3.56 -21.81 -16.02
C HIS A 430 -2.14 -22.23 -16.46
N SER A 431 -1.70 -23.41 -16.00
CA SER A 431 -0.39 -23.99 -16.33
C SER A 431 -0.45 -24.84 -17.60
N VAL A 432 -0.91 -24.29 -18.73
CA VAL A 432 -1.34 -25.03 -19.95
C VAL A 432 -0.43 -26.20 -20.32
N TYR A 433 0.88 -25.96 -20.33
CA TYR A 433 1.88 -26.97 -20.62
C TYR A 433 1.78 -28.21 -19.72
N THR A 434 1.53 -28.07 -18.42
CA THR A 434 1.46 -29.21 -17.50
C THR A 434 0.14 -29.98 -17.63
N TYR A 435 -0.88 -29.41 -18.27
CA TYR A 435 -2.12 -30.11 -18.64
C TYR A 435 -2.00 -30.82 -19.98
N GLN A 436 -1.47 -30.13 -21.00
CA GLN A 436 -1.42 -30.59 -22.39
C GLN A 436 0.00 -30.45 -22.98
N PRO A 437 1.02 -31.14 -22.41
CA PRO A 437 2.43 -30.86 -22.69
C PRO A 437 2.83 -31.10 -24.14
N GLU A 438 2.24 -32.12 -24.77
CA GLU A 438 2.48 -32.43 -26.18
C GLU A 438 1.84 -31.40 -27.11
N VAL A 439 0.63 -30.92 -26.79
CA VAL A 439 -0.06 -29.89 -27.58
C VAL A 439 0.71 -28.58 -27.52
N VAL A 440 1.10 -28.14 -26.31
CA VAL A 440 1.83 -26.89 -26.12
C VAL A 440 3.27 -26.98 -26.67
N ASN A 441 3.94 -28.14 -26.56
CA ASN A 441 5.23 -28.36 -27.23
C ASN A 441 5.11 -28.23 -28.75
N GLU A 442 4.09 -28.85 -29.36
CA GLU A 442 3.91 -28.86 -30.80
C GLU A 442 3.49 -27.47 -31.33
N VAL A 443 2.65 -26.73 -30.59
CA VAL A 443 2.34 -25.31 -30.86
C VAL A 443 3.62 -24.45 -30.79
N PHE A 444 4.40 -24.56 -29.71
CA PHE A 444 5.69 -23.87 -29.56
C PHE A 444 6.63 -24.18 -30.75
N ARG A 445 6.76 -25.47 -31.10
CA ARG A 445 7.64 -25.95 -32.17
C ARG A 445 7.19 -25.48 -33.56
N ARG A 446 5.89 -25.27 -33.80
CA ARG A 446 5.34 -24.69 -35.03
C ARG A 446 5.66 -23.20 -35.12
N VAL A 447 5.29 -22.41 -34.11
CA VAL A 447 5.54 -20.96 -34.02
C VAL A 447 7.02 -20.62 -34.16
N MET A 448 7.89 -21.35 -33.45
CA MET A 448 9.34 -21.14 -33.47
C MET A 448 9.98 -21.50 -34.82
N LYS A 449 9.34 -22.37 -35.63
CA LYS A 449 9.78 -22.73 -36.99
C LYS A 449 9.07 -21.95 -38.10
N GLY A 450 8.17 -21.00 -37.78
CA GLY A 450 7.41 -20.23 -38.78
C GLY A 450 6.36 -21.05 -39.54
N ARG A 451 5.85 -22.11 -38.90
CA ARG A 451 4.88 -23.05 -39.46
C ARG A 451 3.52 -22.83 -38.83
N ASP A 452 2.46 -23.12 -39.58
CA ASP A 452 1.09 -22.90 -39.11
C ASP A 452 0.80 -23.70 -37.83
N VAL A 453 0.07 -23.09 -36.90
CA VAL A 453 -0.20 -23.69 -35.60
C VAL A 453 -1.21 -24.83 -35.70
N ALA A 454 -2.12 -24.80 -36.68
CA ALA A 454 -3.15 -25.82 -36.89
C ALA A 454 -2.56 -27.21 -37.22
N THR A 455 -1.60 -27.27 -38.15
CA THR A 455 -1.05 -28.52 -38.70
C THR A 455 0.48 -28.61 -38.71
N GLY A 456 1.18 -27.48 -38.85
CA GLY A 456 2.61 -27.43 -39.10
C GLY A 456 3.04 -27.80 -40.53
N GLU A 457 2.09 -28.06 -41.43
CA GLU A 457 2.31 -28.47 -42.82
C GLU A 457 2.53 -27.30 -43.78
N ARG A 458 2.13 -26.08 -43.40
CA ARG A 458 2.25 -24.84 -44.17
C ARG A 458 3.26 -23.88 -43.53
N GLU A 459 3.79 -22.97 -44.34
CA GLU A 459 4.51 -21.79 -43.85
C GLU A 459 3.51 -20.64 -43.65
N VAL A 460 3.76 -19.83 -42.63
CA VAL A 460 2.94 -18.65 -42.32
C VAL A 460 3.55 -17.44 -43.01
N ASP A 461 3.05 -17.14 -44.21
CA ASP A 461 3.45 -16.01 -45.05
C ASP A 461 2.36 -14.94 -45.13
N GLY A 462 2.62 -13.84 -45.85
CA GLY A 462 1.68 -12.72 -46.00
C GLY A 462 0.31 -13.05 -46.59
N GLY A 463 0.13 -14.22 -47.19
CA GLY A 463 -1.18 -14.74 -47.62
C GLY A 463 -1.92 -15.53 -46.53
N TYR A 464 -1.22 -16.08 -45.54
CA TYR A 464 -1.79 -17.04 -44.58
C TYR A 464 -2.89 -16.43 -43.69
N MET A 465 -3.98 -17.18 -43.56
CA MET A 465 -5.00 -17.06 -42.51
C MET A 465 -5.68 -18.42 -42.29
N THR A 466 -6.24 -18.65 -41.10
CA THR A 466 -7.05 -19.83 -40.79
C THR A 466 -8.49 -19.68 -41.28
N GLU A 467 -9.08 -20.81 -41.72
CA GLU A 467 -10.47 -20.92 -42.16
C GLU A 467 -11.26 -21.81 -41.20
N GLY A 468 -12.51 -21.45 -40.90
CA GLY A 468 -13.37 -22.18 -39.96
C GLY A 468 -14.45 -21.30 -39.32
N PRO A 469 -15.06 -21.72 -38.19
CA PRO A 469 -16.05 -20.92 -37.46
C PRO A 469 -15.47 -19.60 -36.94
N GLY A 470 -16.24 -18.51 -37.00
CA GLY A 470 -15.82 -17.20 -36.48
C GLY A 470 -15.92 -17.04 -34.95
N ASP A 471 -16.53 -18.01 -34.27
CA ASP A 471 -16.68 -18.11 -32.81
C ASP A 471 -16.60 -19.59 -32.39
N VAL A 472 -16.03 -19.85 -31.21
CA VAL A 472 -15.90 -21.17 -30.58
C VAL A 472 -16.34 -21.18 -29.11
N ARG A 473 -16.99 -20.13 -28.61
CA ARG A 473 -17.55 -20.08 -27.23
C ARG A 473 -18.68 -21.08 -27.02
N GLY A 474 -19.32 -21.56 -28.09
CA GLY A 474 -20.24 -22.70 -28.07
C GLY A 474 -19.59 -24.09 -28.14
N LEU A 475 -18.27 -24.20 -28.37
CA LEU A 475 -17.56 -25.47 -28.45
C LEU A 475 -17.18 -25.95 -27.04
N THR A 476 -17.86 -26.99 -26.56
CA THR A 476 -17.68 -27.55 -25.21
C THR A 476 -16.79 -28.81 -25.24
N VAL A 477 -16.13 -29.08 -24.12
CA VAL A 477 -15.24 -30.23 -23.91
C VAL A 477 -15.55 -30.81 -22.53
N LYS A 478 -15.34 -32.11 -22.29
CA LYS A 478 -15.40 -32.66 -20.93
C LYS A 478 -14.04 -32.53 -20.26
N ALA A 479 -13.99 -31.91 -19.08
CA ALA A 479 -12.79 -31.87 -18.27
C ALA A 479 -12.38 -33.28 -17.79
N SER A 480 -11.07 -33.54 -17.68
CA SER A 480 -10.56 -34.78 -17.11
C SER A 480 -10.65 -34.78 -15.58
N GLU A 481 -11.16 -35.88 -15.02
CA GLU A 481 -11.33 -36.08 -13.58
C GLU A 481 -10.03 -36.51 -12.87
N GLY A 482 -9.94 -36.33 -11.56
CA GLY A 482 -8.87 -36.92 -10.73
C GLY A 482 -7.53 -36.18 -10.72
N ARG A 483 -7.51 -34.88 -11.04
CA ARG A 483 -6.29 -34.06 -11.13
C ARG A 483 -5.69 -33.57 -9.80
N ASP A 484 -6.41 -33.67 -8.69
CA ASP A 484 -5.96 -33.14 -7.39
C ASP A 484 -4.60 -33.71 -6.95
N ALA A 485 -3.60 -32.84 -6.84
CA ALA A 485 -2.25 -33.16 -6.40
C ALA A 485 -2.08 -33.30 -4.88
N GLY A 486 -3.10 -32.98 -4.07
CA GLY A 486 -3.04 -33.08 -2.61
C GLY A 486 -2.38 -31.89 -1.89
N CYS A 487 -1.91 -32.14 -0.67
CA CYS A 487 -1.51 -31.13 0.32
C CYS A 487 0.02 -31.05 0.50
N PHE A 488 0.61 -29.87 0.32
CA PHE A 488 2.05 -29.63 0.33
C PHE A 488 2.45 -28.60 1.40
N LEU A 489 3.51 -28.89 2.16
CA LEU A 489 4.07 -27.97 3.16
C LEU A 489 4.47 -26.61 2.55
N VAL A 490 4.99 -26.58 1.33
CA VAL A 490 5.42 -25.34 0.67
C VAL A 490 4.29 -24.36 0.33
N ASP A 491 3.02 -24.74 0.49
CA ASP A 491 1.85 -23.89 0.19
C ASP A 491 0.58 -24.39 0.91
N VAL A 492 0.63 -24.52 2.24
CA VAL A 492 -0.40 -25.21 3.04
C VAL A 492 -1.80 -24.60 2.85
N GLY A 493 -1.94 -23.27 2.97
CA GLY A 493 -3.23 -22.59 2.87
C GLY A 493 -3.90 -22.68 1.49
N ARG A 494 -3.15 -22.98 0.43
CA ARG A 494 -3.71 -23.24 -0.90
C ARG A 494 -3.97 -24.73 -1.17
N THR A 495 -3.18 -25.63 -0.60
CA THR A 495 -3.14 -27.05 -0.99
C THR A 495 -3.76 -28.01 0.01
N CYS A 496 -4.00 -27.61 1.25
CA CYS A 496 -4.41 -28.50 2.34
C CYS A 496 -5.85 -28.24 2.83
N ASP A 497 -6.54 -29.29 3.30
CA ASP A 497 -7.84 -29.14 3.96
C ASP A 497 -7.72 -28.83 5.46
N GLN A 498 -8.85 -28.55 6.11
CA GLN A 498 -8.89 -28.16 7.52
C GLN A 498 -8.36 -29.27 8.46
N GLY A 499 -8.64 -30.54 8.20
CA GLY A 499 -8.15 -31.66 9.00
C GLY A 499 -6.65 -31.86 8.88
N GLN A 500 -6.10 -31.67 7.67
CA GLN A 500 -4.66 -31.66 7.41
C GLN A 500 -3.96 -30.46 8.08
N ILE A 501 -4.57 -29.28 8.04
CA ILE A 501 -4.10 -28.07 8.72
C ILE A 501 -4.07 -28.26 10.24
N GLU A 502 -5.11 -28.85 10.82
CA GLU A 502 -5.17 -29.14 12.25
C GLU A 502 -4.14 -30.19 12.67
N ALA A 503 -3.92 -31.23 11.86
CA ALA A 503 -2.89 -32.23 12.12
C ALA A 503 -1.46 -31.67 12.01
N LEU A 504 -1.21 -30.72 11.10
CA LEU A 504 0.05 -29.98 11.01
C LEU A 504 0.25 -29.12 12.27
N ARG A 505 -0.74 -28.31 12.65
CA ARG A 505 -0.72 -27.48 13.87
C ARG A 505 -0.57 -28.30 15.15
N GLY A 506 -1.15 -29.49 15.20
CA GLY A 506 -1.05 -30.43 16.32
C GLY A 506 0.24 -31.25 16.36
N GLY A 507 1.08 -31.20 15.32
CA GLY A 507 2.28 -32.03 15.20
C GLY A 507 1.98 -33.53 15.02
N THR A 508 0.76 -33.89 14.61
CA THR A 508 0.30 -35.27 14.40
C THR A 508 0.28 -35.69 12.93
N ALA A 509 0.47 -34.76 12.00
CA ALA A 509 0.53 -35.06 10.57
C ALA A 509 1.78 -35.88 10.21
N ARG A 510 1.60 -36.92 9.38
CA ARG A 510 2.72 -37.61 8.72
C ARG A 510 2.98 -36.96 7.37
N VAL A 511 4.17 -36.40 7.21
CA VAL A 511 4.65 -35.83 5.94
C VAL A 511 5.66 -36.77 5.30
N VAL A 512 5.59 -36.89 3.98
CA VAL A 512 6.57 -37.59 3.12
C VAL A 512 6.84 -36.71 1.91
N ASN A 513 8.11 -36.39 1.64
CA ASN A 513 8.55 -35.62 0.47
C ASN A 513 7.78 -34.29 0.27
N GLY A 514 7.61 -33.53 1.35
CA GLY A 514 6.84 -32.28 1.38
C GLY A 514 5.32 -32.43 1.44
N MET A 515 4.77 -33.62 1.20
CA MET A 515 3.33 -33.87 1.13
C MET A 515 2.78 -34.42 2.45
N VAL A 516 1.64 -33.90 2.93
CA VAL A 516 0.88 -34.52 4.03
C VAL A 516 0.15 -35.76 3.50
N VAL A 517 0.47 -36.91 4.07
CA VAL A 517 -0.11 -38.21 3.69
C VAL A 517 -1.00 -38.82 4.76
N GLU A 518 -0.82 -38.44 6.03
CA GLU A 518 -1.81 -38.65 7.10
C GLU A 518 -2.02 -37.34 7.88
N PRO A 519 -3.27 -36.91 8.15
CA PRO A 519 -4.52 -37.53 7.71
C PRO A 519 -4.70 -37.44 6.18
N ALA A 520 -5.40 -38.45 5.64
CA ALA A 520 -5.87 -38.41 4.26
C ALA A 520 -6.95 -37.32 4.12
N ARG A 521 -7.09 -36.78 2.90
CA ARG A 521 -7.99 -35.67 2.60
C ARG A 521 -9.45 -36.01 2.90
N GLU A 522 -10.20 -35.10 3.51
CA GLU A 522 -11.62 -35.31 3.79
C GLU A 522 -12.42 -35.60 2.51
N GLY A 523 -13.43 -36.45 2.62
CA GLY A 523 -14.21 -36.93 1.47
C GLY A 523 -13.57 -38.07 0.65
N LYS A 524 -12.24 -38.21 0.63
CA LYS A 524 -11.53 -39.34 -0.01
C LYS A 524 -11.42 -40.54 0.94
N GLY A 525 -12.57 -41.12 1.27
CA GLY A 525 -12.65 -42.40 1.99
C GLY A 525 -11.89 -43.51 1.26
N SER A 526 -11.24 -44.40 2.03
CA SER A 526 -10.26 -45.38 1.56
C SER A 526 -10.68 -46.17 0.31
N GLY A 527 -10.13 -45.81 -0.84
CA GLY A 527 -10.09 -46.60 -2.07
C GLY A 527 -8.64 -46.71 -2.54
N ASP A 528 -8.22 -47.90 -2.95
CA ASP A 528 -6.80 -48.26 -3.07
C ASP A 528 -6.02 -47.38 -4.06
N GLN A 529 -5.00 -46.67 -3.55
CA GLN A 529 -3.76 -46.42 -4.29
C GLN A 529 -2.68 -47.41 -3.83
N ASP A 530 -2.98 -48.71 -3.97
CA ASP A 530 -1.99 -49.76 -3.74
C ASP A 530 -0.90 -49.68 -4.83
N VAL A 531 0.35 -49.45 -4.40
CA VAL A 531 1.49 -49.27 -5.32
C VAL A 531 1.88 -50.63 -5.87
N GLY A 532 1.26 -50.96 -7.01
CA GLY A 532 1.17 -52.32 -7.54
C GLY A 532 2.47 -53.12 -7.56
N ASN A 533 2.58 -54.09 -6.66
CA ASN A 533 3.62 -55.11 -6.65
C ASN A 533 2.98 -56.50 -6.44
N GLY A 534 2.67 -57.19 -7.53
CA GLY A 534 1.71 -58.30 -7.52
C GLY A 534 2.28 -59.66 -7.10
N ASN A 535 1.56 -60.40 -6.24
CA ASN A 535 1.40 -61.86 -6.29
C ASN A 535 0.39 -62.40 -5.24
N GLY A 536 -0.38 -63.45 -5.60
CA GLY A 536 -0.70 -64.52 -4.61
C GLY A 536 -2.12 -64.71 -4.03
N LYS A 537 -3.09 -65.14 -4.88
CA LYS A 537 -4.15 -66.18 -4.61
C LYS A 537 -4.87 -66.28 -3.22
N GLY A 538 -6.22 -66.27 -3.28
CA GLY A 538 -7.17 -66.76 -2.24
C GLY A 538 -8.10 -65.63 -1.76
N GLY A 539 -9.41 -65.77 -1.53
CA GLY A 539 -10.28 -66.95 -1.36
C GLY A 539 -10.56 -67.22 0.13
N GLY A 540 -11.77 -67.12 0.69
CA GLY A 540 -13.07 -66.72 0.11
C GLY A 540 -14.20 -66.76 1.18
N ASP A 541 -15.45 -66.55 0.75
CA ASP A 541 -16.73 -66.87 1.42
C ASP A 541 -17.11 -66.33 2.83
N ALA A 542 -18.15 -65.47 2.81
CA ALA A 542 -19.46 -65.68 3.44
C ALA A 542 -19.90 -65.01 4.79
N SER A 543 -21.14 -64.48 4.71
CA SER A 543 -22.20 -64.46 5.74
C SER A 543 -22.03 -63.71 7.06
N GLY A 544 -22.87 -62.67 7.25
CA GLY A 544 -23.54 -62.42 8.54
C GLY A 544 -24.71 -63.39 8.78
N PRO A 545 -25.51 -63.28 9.87
CA PRO A 545 -26.33 -62.07 10.05
C PRO A 545 -26.71 -61.66 11.50
N GLY A 546 -27.26 -60.44 11.63
CA GLY A 546 -28.64 -60.31 12.15
C GLY A 546 -28.89 -59.81 13.59
N ALA A 547 -29.86 -58.88 13.67
CA ALA A 547 -30.81 -58.66 14.77
C ALA A 547 -30.32 -58.05 16.13
N ASN A 548 -31.07 -57.16 16.79
CA ASN A 548 -32.18 -56.33 16.28
C ASN A 548 -32.39 -55.00 17.03
N GLU A 549 -33.15 -54.14 16.34
CA GLU A 549 -33.78 -52.87 16.71
C GLU A 549 -34.59 -52.84 18.02
N GLN A 550 -34.78 -51.64 18.60
CA GLN A 550 -36.04 -51.00 19.08
C GLN A 550 -35.73 -49.91 20.14
N GLU A 551 -36.38 -48.74 20.26
CA GLU A 551 -37.38 -47.95 19.48
C GLU A 551 -36.93 -46.46 19.52
N GLN A 552 -37.09 -45.59 18.51
CA GLN A 552 -38.28 -45.09 17.79
C GLN A 552 -39.31 -44.28 18.61
N VAL A 553 -39.22 -42.94 18.56
CA VAL A 553 -40.41 -42.06 18.35
C VAL A 553 -40.08 -40.93 17.35
N LYS A 554 -40.20 -41.28 16.07
CA LYS A 554 -41.05 -40.66 15.02
C LYS A 554 -40.94 -39.17 14.65
N SER A 555 -40.85 -38.97 13.34
CA SER A 555 -40.99 -37.74 12.58
C SER A 555 -42.42 -37.17 12.54
N ALA A 556 -42.52 -35.85 12.38
CA ALA A 556 -43.53 -35.23 11.53
C ALA A 556 -42.92 -33.98 10.87
N GLY A 557 -42.89 -33.92 9.54
CA GLY A 557 -42.39 -32.76 8.80
C GLY A 557 -43.52 -31.88 8.25
N THR A 558 -43.24 -30.62 7.98
CA THR A 558 -43.88 -29.83 6.91
C THR A 558 -43.04 -28.58 6.64
N GLY A 559 -42.88 -28.20 5.36
CA GLY A 559 -42.05 -27.05 4.99
C GLY A 559 -42.73 -25.71 5.28
N LYS A 560 -42.03 -24.80 5.96
CA LYS A 560 -42.26 -23.33 5.94
C LYS A 560 -41.16 -22.59 6.73
N SER A 561 -40.02 -22.31 6.08
CA SER A 561 -39.11 -21.17 6.38
C SER A 561 -37.95 -21.02 5.36
N ALA A 562 -38.21 -21.30 4.07
CA ALA A 562 -37.28 -21.00 2.97
C ALA A 562 -37.58 -19.62 2.31
N ALA A 563 -38.18 -18.70 3.08
CA ALA A 563 -38.71 -17.43 2.59
C ALA A 563 -38.68 -16.36 3.70
N ALA A 564 -37.49 -16.11 4.26
CA ALA A 564 -37.26 -15.10 5.30
C ALA A 564 -35.89 -14.38 5.23
N MET A 565 -35.05 -14.70 4.25
CA MET A 565 -33.78 -14.00 3.95
C MET A 565 -33.73 -13.52 2.49
N ALA A 566 -34.86 -13.05 1.98
CA ALA A 566 -35.01 -12.52 0.61
C ALA A 566 -35.74 -11.15 0.58
N THR A 567 -35.69 -10.40 1.69
CA THR A 567 -36.36 -9.09 1.86
C THR A 567 -35.61 -8.20 2.88
N ALA A 568 -34.30 -7.98 2.66
CA ALA A 568 -33.50 -7.04 3.46
C ALA A 568 -32.37 -6.35 2.65
N VAL A 569 -32.55 -6.20 1.34
CA VAL A 569 -31.63 -5.47 0.44
C VAL A 569 -32.43 -4.38 -0.26
N ILE A 570 -31.84 -3.18 -0.42
CA ILE A 570 -32.48 -1.91 -0.79
C ILE A 570 -33.36 -1.36 0.38
N PRO A 571 -33.16 -0.12 0.87
CA PRO A 571 -32.62 1.04 0.15
C PRO A 571 -31.40 1.73 0.78
N MET A 572 -30.26 1.69 0.08
CA MET A 572 -29.28 2.80 0.10
C MET A 572 -28.83 3.27 -1.30
N GLY A 573 -29.51 2.82 -2.37
CA GLY A 573 -29.31 3.34 -3.74
C GLY A 573 -30.03 4.67 -4.04
N LEU A 574 -30.62 5.34 -3.05
CA LEU A 574 -31.51 6.50 -3.25
C LEU A 574 -31.28 7.66 -2.26
N MET A 575 -30.04 7.86 -1.78
CA MET A 575 -29.69 9.13 -1.09
C MET A 575 -28.42 9.82 -1.63
N THR A 576 -27.84 9.32 -2.72
CA THR A 576 -26.74 9.96 -3.47
C THR A 576 -27.19 10.66 -4.77
N LEU A 577 -28.46 10.56 -5.16
CA LEU A 577 -29.01 11.26 -6.33
C LEU A 577 -29.50 12.71 -6.05
N ALA A 578 -29.53 13.13 -4.78
CA ALA A 578 -30.17 14.39 -4.36
C ALA A 578 -29.28 15.65 -4.40
N LEU A 579 -27.97 15.51 -4.65
CA LEU A 579 -27.02 16.63 -4.68
C LEU A 579 -26.33 16.87 -6.03
N PHE A 580 -26.76 16.18 -7.10
CA PHE A 580 -26.23 16.39 -8.46
C PHE A 580 -27.14 17.23 -9.38
N TYR A 581 -28.30 17.71 -8.89
CA TYR A 581 -29.33 18.37 -9.71
C TYR A 581 -29.60 19.85 -9.37
N CYS A 582 -28.69 20.53 -8.66
CA CYS A 582 -28.89 21.94 -8.25
C CYS A 582 -27.72 22.90 -8.58
N ALA A 583 -26.82 22.51 -9.49
CA ALA A 583 -25.67 23.35 -9.90
C ALA A 583 -25.58 23.64 -11.42
N CYS A 584 -26.55 23.20 -12.24
CA CYS A 584 -26.48 23.33 -13.72
C CYS A 584 -27.74 23.89 -14.42
N VAL A 585 -28.56 24.70 -13.73
CA VAL A 585 -29.44 25.68 -14.43
C VAL A 585 -29.40 27.02 -13.69
N GLY A 586 -28.45 27.88 -14.08
CA GLY A 586 -28.32 29.24 -13.57
C GLY A 586 -27.89 30.20 -14.69
N PHE A 587 -28.80 31.10 -15.08
CA PHE A 587 -28.57 32.22 -16.01
C PHE A 587 -28.09 31.89 -17.43
N LEU A 588 -29.05 31.44 -18.25
CA LEU A 588 -29.24 32.09 -19.55
C LEU A 588 -30.07 33.37 -19.36
N THR A 589 -29.52 34.54 -19.68
CA THR A 589 -30.29 35.69 -20.23
C THR A 589 -29.40 36.82 -20.77
N HIS A 590 -29.91 37.52 -21.78
CA HIS A 590 -29.43 38.79 -22.37
C HIS A 590 -28.08 38.89 -23.10
N ARG A 591 -28.19 38.83 -24.44
CA ARG A 591 -27.42 39.67 -25.38
C ARG A 591 -27.89 41.14 -25.31
N PRO A 592 -27.18 42.08 -25.97
CA PRO A 592 -27.78 42.58 -27.22
C PRO A 592 -26.82 42.70 -28.44
N GLN A 593 -27.39 42.33 -29.60
CA GLN A 593 -27.20 42.83 -30.97
C GLN A 593 -25.83 42.95 -31.69
N ILE A 594 -25.87 42.61 -32.98
CA ILE A 594 -24.93 42.97 -34.05
C ILE A 594 -25.73 43.70 -35.14
N ARG A 595 -25.12 44.73 -35.76
CA ARG A 595 -25.31 45.20 -37.15
C ARG A 595 -23.96 45.77 -37.61
N GLU A 596 -23.54 45.78 -38.87
CA GLU A 596 -23.91 45.15 -40.17
C GLU A 596 -22.76 45.52 -41.14
N ALA A 597 -22.22 44.62 -42.00
CA ALA A 597 -21.54 44.95 -43.29
C ALA A 597 -20.82 43.77 -44.01
N GLN A 598 -21.47 43.21 -45.03
CA GLN A 598 -20.98 43.05 -46.43
C GLN A 598 -19.49 42.74 -46.76
N SER A 599 -19.23 41.46 -47.10
CA SER A 599 -18.66 40.94 -48.38
C SER A 599 -17.57 41.66 -49.24
N LEU A 600 -16.46 40.94 -49.50
CA LEU A 600 -15.78 40.71 -50.83
C LEU A 600 -15.04 41.90 -51.55
N PRO A 601 -14.15 41.67 -52.57
CA PRO A 601 -13.20 40.57 -52.85
C PRO A 601 -11.82 40.98 -53.50
N ARG A 602 -11.04 39.98 -53.99
CA ARG A 602 -10.18 39.93 -55.22
C ARG A 602 -8.68 40.39 -55.27
N THR A 603 -7.84 39.46 -55.77
CA THR A 603 -6.69 39.54 -56.75
C THR A 603 -5.44 40.43 -56.55
N SER A 604 -4.26 39.77 -56.45
CA SER A 604 -3.03 39.77 -57.32
C SER A 604 -2.69 40.96 -58.29
N PRO A 605 -1.45 41.09 -58.90
CA PRO A 605 -0.30 40.15 -59.05
C PRO A 605 1.15 40.79 -59.01
N THR A 606 2.14 40.09 -59.62
CA THR A 606 3.41 40.56 -60.29
C THR A 606 4.68 41.05 -59.55
N SER A 607 5.66 40.13 -59.45
CA SER A 607 7.10 40.18 -59.88
C SER A 607 7.81 41.47 -60.36
N PHE A 608 9.11 41.66 -60.01
CA PHE A 608 10.31 41.52 -60.92
C PHE A 608 11.67 41.65 -60.18
N GLY A 609 12.82 41.55 -60.90
CA GLY A 609 14.22 41.66 -60.41
C GLY A 609 14.78 43.09 -60.29
N LEU A 610 16.10 43.38 -60.26
CA LEU A 610 17.29 42.57 -60.60
C LEU A 610 18.62 43.09 -59.93
N VAL A 611 19.64 42.21 -59.90
CA VAL A 611 21.11 42.32 -59.72
C VAL A 611 21.83 43.69 -59.87
N ILE A 612 22.94 43.89 -59.11
CA ILE A 612 24.20 44.55 -59.55
C ILE A 612 25.44 44.18 -58.66
N THR A 613 26.64 44.43 -59.19
CA THR A 613 28.03 44.16 -58.75
C THR A 613 28.65 45.31 -57.89
N SER A 614 29.85 45.30 -57.25
CA SER A 614 30.89 44.30 -56.85
C SER A 614 31.89 44.97 -55.83
N GLU A 615 33.22 44.79 -55.62
CA GLU A 615 34.36 44.01 -56.19
C GLU A 615 35.55 43.86 -55.17
N ASP A 616 36.80 43.77 -55.66
CA ASP A 616 38.13 43.47 -55.06
C ASP A 616 38.68 44.21 -53.80
N ALA A 617 39.10 43.38 -52.82
CA ALA A 617 40.49 43.13 -52.34
C ALA A 617 41.44 44.16 -51.62
N PHE A 618 42.38 43.54 -50.85
CA PHE A 618 43.69 43.97 -50.30
C PHE A 618 43.90 44.60 -48.87
N THR A 619 44.52 43.77 -48.02
CA THR A 619 45.53 44.04 -46.94
C THR A 619 45.26 44.92 -45.69
N MET A 620 44.83 44.24 -44.62
CA MET A 620 45.48 44.14 -43.28
C MET A 620 45.99 45.37 -42.50
N SER A 621 45.30 45.64 -41.39
CA SER A 621 45.90 45.89 -40.05
C SER A 621 44.84 45.61 -38.94
N PRO A 622 45.17 45.60 -37.62
CA PRO A 622 44.58 44.61 -36.70
C PRO A 622 43.12 44.86 -36.27
N ALA A 623 42.46 43.76 -35.89
CA ALA A 623 41.00 43.71 -35.74
C ALA A 623 40.46 44.25 -34.39
N PRO A 624 39.47 45.16 -34.42
CA PRO A 624 38.48 45.29 -33.36
C PRO A 624 37.54 44.08 -33.37
N ARG A 625 37.29 43.45 -32.21
CA ARG A 625 36.41 42.26 -32.11
C ARG A 625 34.94 42.64 -32.33
N ALA A 626 34.43 42.43 -33.55
CA ALA A 626 33.01 42.60 -33.87
C ALA A 626 32.12 41.77 -32.92
N SER A 627 31.06 42.39 -32.39
CA SER A 627 30.20 41.81 -31.36
C SER A 627 29.44 40.57 -31.88
N ARG A 628 29.57 39.44 -31.17
CA ARG A 628 28.78 38.23 -31.44
C ARG A 628 27.29 38.53 -31.21
N SER A 629 26.42 38.21 -32.19
CA SER A 629 24.99 38.11 -31.91
C SER A 629 24.78 37.03 -30.83
N ARG A 630 24.05 37.38 -29.77
CA ARG A 630 23.63 36.45 -28.70
C ARG A 630 22.38 35.64 -29.06
N ARG A 631 21.71 35.96 -30.18
CA ARG A 631 20.41 35.41 -30.58
C ARG A 631 20.40 34.76 -31.98
N GLY A 632 21.51 34.78 -32.70
CA GLY A 632 21.65 34.19 -34.04
C GLY A 632 21.46 32.68 -34.08
N CYS A 633 21.14 32.15 -35.26
CA CYS A 633 20.90 30.72 -35.47
C CYS A 633 22.15 29.88 -35.15
N ILE A 634 21.94 28.62 -34.78
CA ILE A 634 23.01 27.72 -34.34
C ILE A 634 24.10 27.59 -35.42
N THR A 635 23.71 27.37 -36.69
CA THR A 635 24.63 27.29 -37.84
C THR A 635 25.51 28.55 -38.00
N CYS A 636 24.93 29.75 -37.85
CA CYS A 636 25.71 31.00 -37.95
C CYS A 636 26.64 31.19 -36.75
N ARG A 637 26.21 30.80 -35.54
CA ARG A 637 27.06 30.83 -34.33
C ARG A 637 28.25 29.87 -34.44
N ILE A 638 28.04 28.64 -34.91
CA ILE A 638 29.11 27.66 -35.19
C ILE A 638 30.09 28.21 -36.22
N ARG A 639 29.57 28.74 -37.34
CA ARG A 639 30.36 29.42 -38.39
C ARG A 639 30.97 30.77 -37.95
N ARG A 640 30.71 31.22 -36.72
CA ARG A 640 31.16 32.49 -36.11
C ARG A 640 30.81 33.75 -36.92
N VAL A 641 29.77 33.69 -37.77
CA VAL A 641 29.29 34.82 -38.57
C VAL A 641 28.08 35.49 -37.91
N LYS A 642 27.96 36.82 -38.06
CA LYS A 642 26.75 37.54 -37.63
C LYS A 642 25.54 36.98 -38.37
N CYS A 643 24.51 36.55 -37.63
CA CYS A 643 23.22 36.12 -38.14
C CYS A 643 22.31 37.34 -38.38
N ASP A 644 21.37 37.22 -39.31
CA ASP A 644 20.29 38.18 -39.56
C ASP A 644 18.98 37.87 -38.79
N GLU A 645 18.96 36.81 -37.98
CA GLU A 645 17.89 36.45 -37.02
C GLU A 645 16.46 36.22 -37.60
N THR A 646 16.32 36.20 -38.93
CA THR A 646 15.09 35.84 -39.65
C THR A 646 14.70 34.36 -39.47
N ARG A 647 13.39 34.08 -39.48
CA ARG A 647 12.77 32.76 -39.24
C ARG A 647 11.90 32.36 -40.44
N PRO A 648 11.73 31.06 -40.75
CA PRO A 648 12.28 29.90 -40.02
C PRO A 648 13.79 29.68 -40.25
N GLN A 649 14.30 30.01 -41.43
CA GLN A 649 15.72 29.90 -41.82
C GLN A 649 16.34 31.28 -42.03
N CYS A 650 17.56 31.52 -41.52
CA CYS A 650 18.22 32.81 -41.71
C CYS A 650 18.78 32.99 -43.13
N THR A 651 18.77 34.22 -43.65
CA THR A 651 19.17 34.55 -45.03
C THR A 651 20.62 34.14 -45.32
N ARG A 652 21.52 34.23 -44.32
CA ARG A 652 22.93 33.81 -44.43
C ARG A 652 23.18 32.30 -44.43
N CYS A 653 22.18 31.49 -44.08
CA CYS A 653 22.22 30.04 -44.28
C CYS A 653 21.64 29.67 -45.65
N ALA A 654 20.47 30.24 -46.00
CA ALA A 654 19.83 30.06 -47.31
C ALA A 654 20.77 30.42 -48.48
N LYS A 655 21.32 31.64 -48.49
CA LYS A 655 22.29 32.08 -49.53
C LYS A 655 23.62 31.33 -49.52
N ALA A 656 23.91 30.54 -48.48
CA ALA A 656 25.12 29.73 -48.37
C ALA A 656 24.89 28.24 -48.69
N GLY A 657 23.72 27.89 -49.24
CA GLY A 657 23.35 26.52 -49.61
C GLY A 657 23.31 25.54 -48.44
N ARG A 658 23.04 26.02 -47.21
CA ARG A 658 23.11 25.21 -45.99
C ARG A 658 21.81 25.27 -45.21
N THR A 659 21.41 24.10 -44.69
CA THR A 659 20.41 23.94 -43.63
C THR A 659 20.70 24.91 -42.48
N CYS A 660 19.64 25.40 -41.86
CA CYS A 660 19.72 26.30 -40.72
C CYS A 660 19.12 25.59 -39.51
N ASP A 661 19.97 25.26 -38.54
CA ASP A 661 19.68 24.39 -37.39
C ASP A 661 18.87 25.12 -36.31
N GLY A 662 17.94 25.97 -36.75
CA GLY A 662 17.08 26.79 -35.91
C GLY A 662 17.82 27.78 -34.99
N TYR A 663 17.08 28.18 -33.96
CA TYR A 663 17.53 29.09 -32.92
C TYR A 663 17.44 28.35 -31.60
N ALA A 664 18.55 28.28 -30.85
CA ALA A 664 18.56 27.61 -29.55
C ALA A 664 17.47 28.19 -28.63
N ALA A 665 16.68 27.32 -28.01
CA ALA A 665 15.66 27.70 -27.05
C ALA A 665 16.30 28.48 -25.88
N THR A 666 15.67 29.57 -25.46
CA THR A 666 16.19 30.43 -24.38
C THR A 666 16.02 29.76 -23.03
N SER A 667 17.09 29.08 -22.58
CA SER A 667 17.26 28.68 -21.17
C SER A 667 17.19 29.91 -20.27
N SER A 668 16.32 29.88 -19.26
CA SER A 668 16.21 30.89 -18.20
C SER A 668 17.40 30.82 -17.24
N GLN A 669 18.54 31.38 -17.66
CA GLN A 669 19.69 31.54 -16.78
C GLN A 669 19.39 32.62 -15.72
N LEU A 670 19.24 32.19 -14.47
CA LEU A 670 19.16 33.04 -13.28
C LEU A 670 20.37 33.98 -13.20
N SER A 671 20.14 35.23 -12.79
CA SER A 671 21.18 36.25 -12.69
C SER A 671 22.21 35.93 -11.61
N GLY A 672 23.36 36.60 -11.60
CA GLY A 672 24.36 36.46 -10.53
C GLY A 672 23.82 36.81 -9.13
N ARG A 673 22.71 37.55 -9.02
CA ARG A 673 22.04 37.85 -7.75
C ARG A 673 21.15 36.69 -7.29
N GLU A 674 20.42 36.08 -8.23
CA GLU A 674 19.64 34.86 -7.98
C GLU A 674 20.54 33.63 -7.79
N LEU A 675 21.71 33.59 -8.43
CA LEU A 675 22.75 32.58 -8.16
C LEU A 675 23.38 32.80 -6.78
N ALA A 676 23.58 34.04 -6.32
CA ALA A 676 23.99 34.30 -4.94
C ALA A 676 22.89 33.93 -3.92
N THR A 677 21.60 34.12 -4.27
CA THR A 677 20.49 33.59 -3.48
C THR A 677 20.49 32.06 -3.46
N ALA A 678 20.59 31.40 -4.62
CA ALA A 678 20.63 29.94 -4.73
C ALA A 678 21.86 29.34 -4.05
N VAL A 679 23.02 30.02 -4.08
CA VAL A 679 24.21 29.63 -3.31
C VAL A 679 24.00 29.83 -1.81
N LYS A 680 23.23 30.84 -1.36
CA LYS A 680 22.78 30.91 0.04
C LYS A 680 21.80 29.76 0.38
N THR A 681 20.91 29.36 -0.53
CA THR A 681 20.04 28.20 -0.34
C THR A 681 20.84 26.88 -0.31
N LEU A 682 21.90 26.77 -1.10
CA LEU A 682 22.83 25.63 -1.14
C LEU A 682 23.90 25.68 -0.02
N GLN A 683 24.06 26.81 0.67
CA GLN A 683 24.94 26.92 1.85
C GLN A 683 24.33 26.30 3.11
N VAL A 684 23.10 25.78 3.06
CA VAL A 684 22.54 24.88 4.10
C VAL A 684 23.06 23.43 3.95
N VAL A 685 24.26 23.27 3.39
CA VAL A 685 25.20 22.20 3.77
C VAL A 685 25.73 22.54 5.18
N GLY A 686 24.82 22.49 6.16
CA GLY A 686 25.08 22.87 7.55
C GLY A 686 25.98 21.86 8.28
N PRO A 687 26.20 22.03 9.59
CA PRO A 687 26.91 21.05 10.43
C PRO A 687 26.35 19.63 10.32
N ALA A 688 25.04 19.47 10.05
CA ALA A 688 24.42 18.20 9.72
C ALA A 688 25.14 17.48 8.55
N ALA A 689 25.61 18.19 7.52
CA ALA A 689 26.36 17.61 6.41
C ALA A 689 27.81 17.22 6.76
N ARG A 690 28.39 17.79 7.83
CA ARG A 690 29.66 17.31 8.41
C ARG A 690 29.44 16.03 9.21
N VAL A 691 28.37 15.96 10.00
CA VAL A 691 27.97 14.74 10.72
C VAL A 691 27.60 13.63 9.74
N LEU A 692 26.87 13.93 8.65
CA LEU A 692 26.56 13.00 7.56
C LEU A 692 27.79 12.61 6.71
N GLY A 693 28.88 13.37 6.80
CA GLY A 693 30.19 12.99 6.23
C GLY A 693 30.87 11.85 6.99
N GLU A 694 30.50 11.65 8.26
CA GLU A 694 30.90 10.49 9.08
C GLU A 694 29.78 9.44 9.15
N ALA A 695 28.51 9.87 9.16
CA ALA A 695 27.33 9.02 9.28
C ALA A 695 26.86 8.40 7.95
N VAL A 696 27.79 7.72 7.27
CA VAL A 696 27.44 6.74 6.23
C VAL A 696 26.80 5.53 6.92
N LEU A 697 25.49 5.32 6.71
CA LEU A 697 24.72 4.17 7.21
C LEU A 697 24.71 4.01 8.75
N THR A 698 24.20 5.02 9.48
CA THR A 698 24.03 4.92 10.95
C THR A 698 22.55 4.82 11.38
N GLU A 699 22.31 4.20 12.53
CA GLU A 699 20.96 4.04 13.10
C GLU A 699 20.31 5.39 13.46
N ASP A 700 21.11 6.40 13.83
CA ASP A 700 20.64 7.77 14.04
C ASP A 700 20.05 8.37 12.76
N SER A 701 20.70 8.14 11.61
CA SER A 701 20.20 8.59 10.30
C SER A 701 18.86 7.94 9.97
N ALA A 702 18.73 6.63 10.20
CA ALA A 702 17.48 5.90 9.99
C ALA A 702 16.35 6.41 10.92
N CYS A 703 16.65 6.74 12.18
CA CYS A 703 15.70 7.37 13.09
C CYS A 703 15.31 8.79 12.66
N PHE A 704 16.23 9.61 12.13
CA PHE A 704 15.87 10.92 11.56
C PHE A 704 14.97 10.82 10.32
N ASP A 705 15.23 9.85 9.43
CA ASP A 705 14.34 9.57 8.30
C ASP A 705 12.95 9.08 8.78
N PHE A 706 12.88 8.25 9.82
CA PHE A 706 11.61 7.80 10.41
C PHE A 706 10.84 8.93 11.11
N PHE A 707 11.55 9.89 11.72
CA PHE A 707 10.96 11.14 12.19
C PHE A 707 10.31 11.91 11.03
N ARG A 708 11.08 12.19 9.96
CA ARG A 708 10.62 12.97 8.79
C ARG A 708 9.47 12.30 8.03
N MET A 709 9.57 11.00 7.76
CA MET A 709 8.66 10.29 6.84
C MET A 709 7.40 9.75 7.53
N CYS A 710 7.50 9.32 8.78
CA CYS A 710 6.37 8.68 9.49
C CYS A 710 5.79 9.60 10.58
N THR A 711 6.65 10.07 11.49
CA THR A 711 6.19 10.80 12.70
C THR A 711 5.58 12.15 12.36
N VAL A 712 6.25 12.95 11.54
CA VAL A 712 5.78 14.26 11.06
C VAL A 712 4.48 14.14 10.26
N ALA A 713 4.35 13.10 9.43
CA ALA A 713 3.15 12.85 8.62
C ALA A 713 1.93 12.53 9.49
N MET A 714 2.07 11.55 10.40
CA MET A 714 0.98 11.16 11.32
C MET A 714 0.58 12.28 12.29
N THR A 715 1.54 13.10 12.72
CA THR A 715 1.29 14.25 13.60
C THR A 715 0.44 15.35 12.93
N SER A 716 0.43 15.42 11.60
CA SER A 716 -0.24 16.48 10.83
C SER A 716 -1.66 16.12 10.39
N THR A 717 -2.24 15.00 10.83
CA THR A 717 -3.54 14.50 10.33
C THR A 717 -4.76 15.08 11.05
N ALA A 718 -4.66 15.33 12.36
CA ALA A 718 -5.75 15.86 13.18
C ALA A 718 -5.87 17.38 13.04
N PHE A 719 -4.73 18.06 12.97
CA PHE A 719 -4.63 19.51 12.85
C PHE A 719 -3.40 19.88 12.01
N PRO A 720 -3.42 21.01 11.28
CA PRO A 720 -2.22 21.57 10.67
C PRO A 720 -1.16 21.82 11.74
N ALA A 721 0.05 21.36 11.47
CA ALA A 721 1.21 21.56 12.33
C ALA A 721 2.47 21.91 11.50
N PRO A 722 2.50 23.09 10.83
CA PRO A 722 3.64 23.53 10.03
C PRO A 722 4.93 23.68 10.84
N PHE A 723 4.86 23.71 12.17
CA PHE A 723 6.01 23.56 13.06
C PHE A 723 6.78 22.26 12.76
N TRP A 724 6.12 21.10 12.85
CA TRP A 724 6.74 19.78 12.62
C TRP A 724 7.09 19.52 11.16
N SER A 725 6.17 19.85 10.24
CA SER A 725 6.33 19.54 8.80
C SER A 725 7.22 20.50 8.02
N ARG A 726 7.64 21.61 8.63
CA ARG A 726 8.52 22.60 8.00
C ARG A 726 9.60 23.14 8.92
N HIS A 727 9.23 23.84 10.00
CA HIS A 727 10.19 24.61 10.80
C HIS A 727 11.23 23.71 11.49
N VAL A 728 10.81 22.63 12.14
CA VAL A 728 11.72 21.66 12.78
C VAL A 728 12.71 21.07 11.79
N LEU A 729 12.22 20.65 10.61
CA LEU A 729 13.08 20.06 9.56
C LEU A 729 14.07 21.09 9.01
N GLN A 730 13.64 22.33 8.77
CA GLN A 730 14.52 23.41 8.33
C GLN A 730 15.63 23.71 9.33
N VAL A 731 15.31 23.85 10.62
CA VAL A 731 16.30 24.14 11.66
C VAL A 731 17.18 22.92 11.96
N ALA A 732 16.68 21.69 11.84
CA ALA A 732 17.49 20.47 11.96
C ALA A 732 18.61 20.35 10.90
N HIS A 733 18.47 21.00 9.74
CA HIS A 733 19.55 21.04 8.74
C HIS A 733 20.72 21.98 9.14
N SER A 734 20.47 23.01 9.96
CA SER A 734 21.49 23.95 10.44
C SER A 734 21.99 23.67 11.87
N GLU A 735 21.13 23.12 12.74
CA GLU A 735 21.40 23.02 14.19
C GLU A 735 21.45 21.57 14.68
N PRO A 736 22.65 21.05 15.05
CA PRO A 736 22.82 19.67 15.54
C PRO A 736 21.97 19.30 16.76
N ALA A 737 21.63 20.27 17.61
CA ALA A 737 20.78 20.05 18.77
C ALA A 737 19.35 19.68 18.37
N VAL A 738 18.78 20.39 17.39
CA VAL A 738 17.42 20.10 16.86
C VAL A 738 17.44 18.79 16.09
N TRP A 739 18.49 18.51 15.32
CA TRP A 739 18.67 17.22 14.65
C TRP A 739 18.68 16.05 15.64
N LYS A 740 19.47 16.12 16.72
CA LYS A 740 19.53 15.07 17.74
C LYS A 740 18.21 14.88 18.49
N ALA A 741 17.46 15.95 18.77
CA ALA A 741 16.14 15.83 19.36
C ALA A 741 15.13 15.17 18.38
N ALA A 742 15.23 15.44 17.08
CA ALA A 742 14.44 14.75 16.05
C ALA A 742 14.80 13.25 15.93
N VAL A 743 16.09 12.91 16.00
CA VAL A 743 16.56 11.50 16.08
C VAL A 743 15.96 10.81 17.32
N ALA A 744 15.96 11.46 18.47
CA ALA A 744 15.39 10.92 19.71
C ALA A 744 13.90 10.57 19.56
N ILE A 745 13.11 11.47 18.97
CA ILE A 745 11.69 11.22 18.66
C ILE A 745 11.55 10.04 17.68
N GLY A 746 12.38 9.98 16.63
CA GLY A 746 12.38 8.88 15.66
C GLY A 746 12.66 7.51 16.28
N ALA A 747 13.63 7.44 17.21
CA ALA A 747 13.91 6.24 18.00
C ALA A 747 12.74 5.88 18.94
N LEU A 748 12.10 6.85 19.60
CA LEU A 748 10.92 6.62 20.44
C LEU A 748 9.69 6.14 19.64
N HIS A 749 9.55 6.54 18.37
CA HIS A 749 8.52 6.00 17.48
C HIS A 749 8.84 4.56 17.07
N ARG A 750 10.10 4.23 16.73
CA ARG A 750 10.50 2.83 16.45
C ARG A 750 10.42 1.92 17.68
N ARG A 751 10.63 2.48 18.89
CA ARG A 751 10.30 1.83 20.17
C ARG A 751 8.81 1.49 20.28
N TRP A 752 7.91 2.41 19.90
CA TRP A 752 6.46 2.18 19.88
C TRP A 752 6.06 1.12 18.83
N GLU A 753 6.57 1.22 17.60
CA GLU A 753 6.41 0.20 16.56
C GLU A 753 6.75 -1.20 17.10
N SER A 754 7.93 -1.36 17.73
CA SER A 754 8.36 -2.63 18.32
C SER A 754 7.42 -3.13 19.41
N ARG A 755 6.89 -2.25 20.27
CA ARG A 755 5.93 -2.61 21.34
C ARG A 755 4.54 -2.94 20.80
N SER A 756 4.08 -2.25 19.76
CA SER A 756 2.77 -2.52 19.16
C SER A 756 2.78 -3.76 18.27
N LYS A 757 3.87 -4.06 17.55
CA LYS A 757 4.05 -5.35 16.87
C LYS A 757 3.93 -6.54 17.85
N ARG A 758 4.55 -6.45 19.04
CA ARG A 758 4.41 -7.48 20.11
C ARG A 758 3.00 -7.59 20.72
N ARG A 759 2.19 -6.53 20.67
CA ARG A 759 0.80 -6.55 21.18
C ARG A 759 -0.20 -7.10 20.17
N VAL A 760 0.07 -6.93 18.88
CA VAL A 760 -0.69 -7.61 17.80
C VAL A 760 -0.26 -9.09 17.69
N ARG A 761 1.01 -9.40 17.95
CA ARG A 761 1.62 -10.74 17.82
C ARG A 761 2.22 -11.19 19.16
N PRO A 762 1.42 -11.75 20.09
CA PRO A 762 1.91 -12.25 21.38
C PRO A 762 2.72 -13.54 21.19
N ASN A 763 3.99 -13.40 20.84
CA ASN A 763 4.88 -14.49 20.44
C ASN A 763 5.17 -15.45 21.64
N PRO A 764 4.89 -16.76 21.53
CA PRO A 764 5.18 -17.72 22.60
C PRO A 764 6.69 -17.97 22.78
N VAL A 765 7.10 -18.06 24.05
CA VAL A 765 8.46 -18.40 24.52
C VAL A 765 9.57 -17.36 24.21
N ARG A 766 10.11 -16.77 25.29
CA ARG A 766 11.27 -15.88 25.28
C ARG A 766 12.56 -16.61 24.85
N SER A 767 13.20 -16.15 23.79
CA SER A 767 14.66 -16.28 23.61
C SER A 767 15.35 -15.06 24.23
N PRO A 768 16.50 -15.18 24.92
CA PRO A 768 17.18 -14.07 25.58
C PRO A 768 18.05 -13.23 24.61
N GLY A 769 17.47 -12.80 23.48
CA GLY A 769 18.05 -11.76 22.63
C GLY A 769 17.82 -10.37 23.21
N LEU A 770 18.65 -9.38 22.84
CA LEU A 770 18.48 -7.99 23.31
C LEU A 770 17.10 -7.45 22.93
N ASP A 771 16.44 -6.77 23.87
CA ASP A 771 15.18 -6.11 23.59
C ASP A 771 15.43 -4.88 22.70
N THR A 772 15.01 -4.96 21.43
CA THR A 772 15.10 -3.84 20.47
C THR A 772 14.35 -2.59 20.95
N SER A 773 13.32 -2.73 21.80
CA SER A 773 12.63 -1.63 22.46
C SER A 773 13.52 -0.95 23.53
N GLU A 774 14.37 -1.72 24.20
CA GLU A 774 15.32 -1.20 25.20
C GLU A 774 16.47 -0.45 24.51
N GLU A 775 17.04 -1.00 23.42
CA GLU A 775 18.09 -0.30 22.67
C GLU A 775 17.58 0.99 22.01
N PHE A 776 16.36 1.01 21.44
CA PHE A 776 15.76 2.27 20.99
C PHE A 776 15.44 3.24 22.14
N THR A 777 15.16 2.76 23.35
CA THR A 777 15.02 3.63 24.54
C THR A 777 16.37 4.25 24.91
N LYS A 778 17.43 3.45 24.96
CA LYS A 778 18.81 3.88 25.24
C LYS A 778 19.33 4.87 24.20
N GLN A 779 19.14 4.59 22.92
CA GLN A 779 19.45 5.52 21.82
C GLN A 779 18.67 6.83 21.96
N ALA A 780 17.35 6.76 22.17
CA ALA A 780 16.52 7.96 22.34
C ALA A 780 17.01 8.85 23.49
N MET A 781 17.25 8.28 24.67
CA MET A 781 17.71 9.03 25.83
C MET A 781 19.13 9.58 25.64
N GLN A 782 20.03 8.84 25.00
CA GLN A 782 21.36 9.33 24.64
C GLN A 782 21.30 10.56 23.72
N GLN A 783 20.43 10.54 22.70
CA GLN A 783 20.28 11.66 21.78
C GLN A 783 19.55 12.85 22.44
N TYR A 784 18.55 12.59 23.29
CA TYR A 784 17.86 13.60 24.10
C TYR A 784 18.81 14.35 25.05
N TRP A 785 19.61 13.64 25.85
CA TRP A 785 20.60 14.27 26.73
C TRP A 785 21.71 14.99 25.94
N SER A 786 22.13 14.43 24.80
CA SER A 786 23.08 15.09 23.90
C SER A 786 22.51 16.39 23.32
N ALA A 787 21.22 16.43 22.98
CA ALA A 787 20.55 17.63 22.48
C ALA A 787 20.40 18.70 23.58
N ILE A 788 20.03 18.32 24.81
CA ILE A 788 20.01 19.22 25.98
C ILE A 788 21.40 19.80 26.25
N SER A 789 22.45 18.99 26.19
CA SER A 789 23.82 19.47 26.41
C SER A 789 24.27 20.49 25.36
N MET A 790 23.82 20.35 24.10
CA MET A 790 24.10 21.30 23.03
C MET A 790 23.26 22.58 23.14
N ALA A 791 21.99 22.47 23.56
CA ALA A 791 21.09 23.62 23.75
C ALA A 791 21.68 24.71 24.66
N ARG A 792 22.47 24.33 25.66
CA ARG A 792 23.20 25.24 26.58
C ARG A 792 24.18 26.21 25.88
N THR A 793 24.54 25.95 24.63
CA THR A 793 25.47 26.80 23.84
C THR A 793 24.75 27.66 22.79
N ILE A 794 23.44 27.48 22.61
CA ILE A 794 22.63 28.22 21.64
C ILE A 794 22.25 29.57 22.23
N GLN A 795 22.47 30.65 21.47
CA GLN A 795 22.14 32.03 21.87
C GLN A 795 20.93 32.61 21.11
N ASP A 796 20.48 31.94 20.04
CA ASP A 796 19.33 32.36 19.25
C ASP A 796 18.01 31.99 19.96
N PRO A 797 17.15 32.96 20.33
CA PRO A 797 15.88 32.69 21.00
C PRO A 797 14.93 31.81 20.17
N ALA A 798 14.90 31.96 18.85
CA ALA A 798 14.02 31.19 17.97
C ALA A 798 14.45 29.71 17.93
N VAL A 799 15.76 29.45 17.86
CA VAL A 799 16.29 28.08 17.95
C VAL A 799 16.05 27.50 19.35
N LEU A 800 16.21 28.28 20.42
CA LEU A 800 15.87 27.84 21.79
C LEU A 800 14.38 27.52 21.95
N MET A 801 13.48 28.27 21.29
CA MET A 801 12.06 27.92 21.25
C MET A 801 11.82 26.62 20.49
N VAL A 802 12.38 26.43 19.29
CA VAL A 802 12.29 25.16 18.54
C VAL A 802 12.79 23.98 19.39
N MET A 803 13.93 24.16 20.08
CA MET A 803 14.47 23.20 21.04
C MET A 803 13.48 22.88 22.17
N SER A 804 12.79 23.88 22.72
CA SER A 804 11.82 23.64 23.81
C SER A 804 10.65 22.75 23.38
N VAL A 805 10.08 22.95 22.18
CA VAL A 805 8.96 22.14 21.68
C VAL A 805 9.39 20.71 21.38
N ILE A 806 10.55 20.53 20.73
CA ILE A 806 11.03 19.19 20.34
C ILE A 806 11.55 18.38 21.54
N LEU A 807 12.17 19.03 22.54
CA LEU A 807 12.55 18.36 23.79
C LEU A 807 11.34 18.03 24.66
N ALA A 808 10.29 18.87 24.67
CA ALA A 808 9.02 18.55 25.31
C ALA A 808 8.36 17.32 24.66
N ALA A 809 8.24 17.28 23.33
CA ALA A 809 7.68 16.14 22.62
C ALA A 809 8.51 14.84 22.85
N ALA A 810 9.84 14.92 22.80
CA ALA A 810 10.71 13.79 23.12
C ALA A 810 10.54 13.30 24.56
N ALA A 811 10.47 14.20 25.54
CA ALA A 811 10.25 13.87 26.95
C ALA A 811 8.86 13.25 27.19
N ASN A 812 7.80 13.83 26.62
CA ASN A 812 6.43 13.29 26.64
C ASN A 812 6.38 11.84 26.17
N MET A 813 7.06 11.55 25.06
CA MET A 813 7.13 10.22 24.48
C MET A 813 8.03 9.27 25.27
N ALA A 814 9.13 9.75 25.86
CA ALA A 814 10.02 8.94 26.67
C ALA A 814 9.32 8.36 27.91
N GLY A 815 8.49 9.20 28.56
CA GLY A 815 7.92 9.00 29.91
C GLY A 815 8.35 10.08 30.91
N GLU A 816 9.16 11.04 30.48
CA GLU A 816 9.79 12.09 31.31
C GLU A 816 8.88 13.32 31.43
N TRP A 817 7.63 13.14 31.85
CA TRP A 817 6.58 14.17 31.80
C TRP A 817 6.91 15.42 32.60
N ALA A 818 7.52 15.27 33.78
CA ALA A 818 8.03 16.39 34.58
C ALA A 818 9.11 17.21 33.84
N ALA A 819 10.00 16.55 33.07
CA ALA A 819 11.00 17.24 32.26
C ALA A 819 10.36 17.92 31.03
N SER A 820 9.31 17.32 30.45
CA SER A 820 8.52 17.93 29.37
C SER A 820 7.88 19.24 29.82
N HIS A 821 7.22 19.25 30.99
CA HIS A 821 6.66 20.46 31.59
C HIS A 821 7.71 21.56 31.74
N VAL A 822 8.92 21.24 32.23
CA VAL A 822 10.03 22.20 32.33
C VAL A 822 10.42 22.79 30.97
N HIS A 823 10.46 21.98 29.90
CA HIS A 823 10.69 22.48 28.54
C HIS A 823 9.55 23.36 28.05
N ILE A 824 8.29 22.99 28.27
CA ILE A 824 7.10 23.75 27.88
C ILE A 824 7.06 25.11 28.60
N GLN A 825 7.26 25.16 29.92
CA GLN A 825 7.32 26.40 30.68
C GLN A 825 8.48 27.30 30.23
N SER A 826 9.61 26.71 29.83
CA SER A 826 10.74 27.46 29.26
C SER A 826 10.39 28.05 27.88
N GLY A 827 9.73 27.26 27.02
CA GLY A 827 9.24 27.70 25.71
C GLY A 827 8.22 28.83 25.80
N LEU A 828 7.23 28.72 26.70
CA LEU A 828 6.21 29.75 26.93
C LEU A 828 6.82 31.07 27.43
N LYS A 829 7.82 31.02 28.32
CA LYS A 829 8.57 32.22 28.76
C LYS A 829 9.37 32.85 27.61
N LEU A 830 9.98 32.04 26.75
CA LEU A 830 10.67 32.53 25.55
C LEU A 830 9.69 33.21 24.58
N VAL A 831 8.55 32.59 24.27
CA VAL A 831 7.50 33.20 23.43
C VAL A 831 7.02 34.53 24.03
N ALA A 832 6.69 34.54 25.32
CA ALA A 832 6.27 35.76 26.02
C ALA A 832 7.33 36.87 25.96
N SER A 833 8.63 36.54 26.02
CA SER A 833 9.73 37.52 25.92
C SER A 833 9.84 38.21 24.55
N GLN A 834 9.24 37.66 23.49
CA GLN A 834 9.21 38.29 22.17
C GLN A 834 7.99 39.19 21.96
N VAL A 835 6.94 39.03 22.77
CA VAL A 835 5.76 39.89 22.76
C VAL A 835 6.03 41.11 23.63
N GLY A 836 6.66 42.11 23.01
CA GLY A 836 6.99 43.38 23.65
C GLY A 836 5.76 44.24 23.97
N ASP A 837 5.97 45.28 24.79
CA ASP A 837 4.96 46.16 25.40
C ASP A 837 4.36 47.18 24.40
N GLY A 838 3.86 46.71 23.24
CA GLY A 838 3.23 47.53 22.21
C GLY A 838 2.94 46.78 20.90
N ASP A 839 1.98 47.30 20.13
CA ASP A 839 1.30 46.63 19.00
C ASP A 839 2.20 46.25 17.80
N LYS A 840 3.01 45.19 17.97
CA LYS A 840 3.68 44.48 16.88
C LYS A 840 3.06 43.11 16.69
N GLU A 841 2.53 42.86 15.50
CA GLU A 841 2.03 41.54 15.12
C GLU A 841 3.10 40.47 15.30
N MET A 842 2.73 39.36 15.96
CA MET A 842 3.62 38.24 16.19
C MET A 842 3.93 37.53 14.87
N SER A 843 5.21 37.28 14.59
CA SER A 843 5.60 36.57 13.36
C SER A 843 4.95 35.17 13.27
N SER A 844 4.61 34.75 12.07
CA SER A 844 3.95 33.46 11.81
C SER A 844 4.76 32.25 12.26
N GLU A 845 6.09 32.35 12.28
CA GLU A 845 6.99 31.31 12.79
C GLU A 845 6.83 31.15 14.32
N ILE A 846 6.85 32.26 15.07
CA ILE A 846 6.61 32.27 16.53
C ILE A 846 5.16 31.85 16.85
N ALA A 847 4.18 32.26 16.04
CA ALA A 847 2.79 31.82 16.20
C ALA A 847 2.64 30.29 16.03
N SER A 848 3.30 29.69 15.03
CA SER A 848 3.31 28.24 14.84
C SER A 848 4.02 27.49 15.97
N ILE A 849 5.08 28.06 16.56
CA ILE A 849 5.76 27.53 17.75
C ILE A 849 4.82 27.58 18.96
N ALA A 850 4.20 28.73 19.21
CA ALA A 850 3.26 28.95 20.31
C ALA A 850 2.04 28.01 20.23
N GLN A 851 1.58 27.67 19.02
CA GLN A 851 0.52 26.68 18.81
C GLN A 851 0.94 25.27 19.26
N SER A 852 2.09 24.75 18.80
CA SER A 852 2.53 23.40 19.21
C SER A 852 2.91 23.34 20.70
N LEU A 853 3.46 24.43 21.28
CA LEU A 853 3.56 24.55 22.75
C LEU A 853 2.19 24.50 23.43
N SER A 854 1.18 25.20 22.90
CA SER A 854 -0.17 25.20 23.47
C SER A 854 -0.81 23.81 23.48
N ARG A 855 -0.60 23.05 22.40
CA ARG A 855 -1.11 21.68 22.25
C ARG A 855 -0.34 20.66 23.10
N LEU A 856 0.99 20.76 23.20
CA LEU A 856 1.79 19.91 24.07
C LEU A 856 1.47 20.12 25.56
N ASP A 857 1.24 21.36 25.98
CA ASP A 857 0.81 21.68 27.35
C ASP A 857 -0.59 21.14 27.62
N LEU A 858 -1.52 21.16 26.65
CA LEU A 858 -2.84 20.53 26.81
C LEU A 858 -2.74 19.01 27.04
N LEU A 859 -1.74 18.34 26.46
CA LEU A 859 -1.48 16.92 26.78
C LEU A 859 -1.00 16.76 28.23
N VAL A 860 -0.11 17.64 28.72
CA VAL A 860 0.35 17.66 30.13
C VAL A 860 -0.82 17.94 31.09
N MET A 861 -1.63 18.96 30.80
CA MET A 861 -2.76 19.39 31.63
C MET A 861 -3.91 18.38 31.73
N THR A 862 -3.92 17.35 30.88
CA THR A 862 -4.98 16.31 30.87
C THR A 862 -4.53 14.97 31.44
N PHE A 863 -3.27 14.85 31.87
CA PHE A 863 -2.66 13.60 32.30
C PHE A 863 -1.99 13.76 33.68
N GLU A 864 -2.31 12.86 34.60
CA GLU A 864 -1.86 12.92 36.00
C GLU A 864 -0.85 11.81 36.30
N ASP A 865 0.33 12.17 36.79
CA ASP A 865 1.32 11.26 37.36
C ASP A 865 1.50 11.55 38.87
N SER A 866 2.31 10.74 39.55
CA SER A 866 2.70 10.91 40.95
C SER A 866 3.35 12.25 41.32
N ARG A 867 3.64 13.12 40.35
CA ARG A 867 4.27 14.44 40.49
C ARG A 867 3.32 15.57 40.02
N ALA A 868 2.14 15.23 39.50
CA ALA A 868 1.06 16.15 39.19
C ALA A 868 0.21 16.48 40.44
N PRO A 869 -0.52 17.63 40.48
CA PRO A 869 -0.55 18.71 39.49
C PRO A 869 0.80 19.43 39.38
N TYR A 870 1.31 19.56 38.15
CA TYR A 870 2.61 20.22 37.93
C TYR A 870 2.55 21.71 38.27
N ALA A 871 3.56 22.22 38.97
CA ALA A 871 3.62 23.63 39.32
C ALA A 871 3.78 24.52 38.07
N TYR A 872 2.76 25.31 37.74
CA TYR A 872 2.82 26.39 36.74
C TYR A 872 3.36 27.71 37.31
N VAL A 873 3.74 27.73 38.59
CA VAL A 873 4.40 28.86 39.24
C VAL A 873 5.88 28.89 38.84
N ASP A 874 6.38 30.05 38.41
CA ASP A 874 7.81 30.25 38.16
C ASP A 874 8.62 30.13 39.46
N PRO A 875 9.58 29.19 39.56
CA PRO A 875 10.29 28.90 40.81
C PRO A 875 11.32 29.97 41.22
N THR A 876 11.53 31.00 40.41
CA THR A 876 12.47 32.11 40.70
C THR A 876 11.77 33.41 41.08
N THR A 877 10.50 33.58 40.69
CA THR A 877 9.72 34.81 40.89
C THR A 877 8.40 34.60 41.64
N GLY A 878 7.97 33.35 41.84
CA GLY A 878 6.74 33.02 42.55
C GLY A 878 5.44 33.39 41.82
N LYS A 879 5.48 33.55 40.49
CA LYS A 879 4.35 34.02 39.67
C LYS A 879 3.94 33.02 38.60
N ILE A 880 2.65 32.93 38.32
CA ILE A 880 2.10 32.16 37.20
C ILE A 880 2.24 32.98 35.89
N PRO A 881 2.55 32.35 34.74
CA PRO A 881 2.57 33.01 33.44
C PRO A 881 1.25 33.71 33.09
N SER A 882 1.34 34.93 32.55
CA SER A 882 0.18 35.72 32.10
C SER A 882 -0.62 35.05 30.98
N SER A 883 0.00 34.15 30.22
CA SER A 883 -0.62 33.29 29.20
C SER A 883 -1.52 32.18 29.77
N ILE A 884 -1.53 32.00 31.09
CA ILE A 884 -2.35 31.03 31.83
C ILE A 884 -3.40 31.76 32.69
N LEU A 885 -3.07 32.95 33.20
CA LEU A 885 -3.99 33.78 33.99
C LEU A 885 -5.07 34.50 33.16
N ASN A 886 -4.83 34.73 31.85
CA ASN A 886 -5.76 35.44 30.98
C ASN A 886 -6.43 34.48 29.98
N MET A 887 -7.76 34.43 29.97
CA MET A 887 -8.51 33.73 28.92
C MET A 887 -8.30 34.45 27.57
N PRO A 888 -7.99 33.73 26.48
CA PRO A 888 -7.88 34.34 25.16
C PRO A 888 -9.25 34.81 24.68
N ARG A 889 -9.45 36.13 24.56
CA ARG A 889 -10.65 36.68 23.93
C ARG A 889 -10.76 36.20 22.49
N VAL A 890 -11.95 35.76 22.09
CA VAL A 890 -12.18 35.28 20.74
C VAL A 890 -12.51 36.43 19.81
N GLY A 891 -11.65 36.63 18.81
CA GLY A 891 -11.88 37.57 17.71
C GLY A 891 -12.35 36.86 16.44
N LYS A 892 -12.44 37.62 15.36
CA LYS A 892 -12.66 37.06 14.02
C LYS A 892 -11.53 36.11 13.65
N MET A 893 -11.86 34.94 13.10
CA MET A 893 -10.89 33.89 12.73
C MET A 893 -10.80 33.72 11.22
N ASP A 894 -9.62 33.94 10.65
CA ASP A 894 -9.39 33.87 9.19
C ASP A 894 -8.93 32.50 8.69
N ASP A 895 -8.46 31.61 9.58
CA ASP A 895 -7.97 30.28 9.21
C ASP A 895 -8.13 29.21 10.33
N LEU A 896 -7.96 27.94 9.96
CA LEU A 896 -8.08 26.79 10.88
C LEU A 896 -6.96 26.72 11.95
N MET A 897 -5.84 27.41 11.73
CA MET A 897 -4.73 27.51 12.69
C MET A 897 -5.11 28.46 13.83
N GLN A 898 -5.70 29.62 13.50
CA GLN A 898 -6.30 30.55 14.47
C GLN A 898 -7.44 29.89 15.25
N ALA A 899 -8.34 29.19 14.57
CA ALA A 899 -9.43 28.44 15.22
C ALA A 899 -8.90 27.40 16.23
N SER A 900 -7.84 26.67 15.86
CA SER A 900 -7.13 25.75 16.75
C SER A 900 -6.45 26.47 17.93
N MET A 901 -5.84 27.64 17.72
CA MET A 901 -5.18 28.40 18.79
C MET A 901 -6.17 28.93 19.83
N HIS A 902 -7.27 29.56 19.41
CA HIS A 902 -8.30 30.03 20.34
C HIS A 902 -8.92 28.86 21.12
N LEU A 903 -9.32 27.78 20.44
CA LEU A 903 -9.95 26.62 21.08
C LEU A 903 -9.05 26.00 22.16
N PHE A 904 -7.78 25.71 21.83
CA PHE A 904 -6.86 25.09 22.79
C PHE A 904 -6.41 26.06 23.89
N GLY A 905 -6.33 27.36 23.62
CA GLY A 905 -6.09 28.37 24.63
C GLY A 905 -7.23 28.45 25.66
N MET A 906 -8.49 28.46 25.21
CA MET A 906 -9.66 28.38 26.10
C MET A 906 -9.70 27.06 26.88
N PHE A 907 -9.36 25.93 26.25
CA PHE A 907 -9.34 24.61 26.89
C PHE A 907 -8.30 24.55 28.03
N ARG A 908 -7.07 24.98 27.76
CA ARG A 908 -6.02 25.16 28.79
C ARG A 908 -6.48 26.07 29.93
N TYR A 909 -7.11 27.19 29.59
CA TYR A 909 -7.61 28.13 30.60
C TYR A 909 -8.65 27.48 31.51
N PHE A 910 -9.63 26.77 30.96
CA PHE A 910 -10.61 26.01 31.74
C PHE A 910 -9.96 24.98 32.67
N LEU A 911 -9.02 24.16 32.15
CA LEU A 911 -8.28 23.18 32.96
C LEU A 911 -7.43 23.84 34.06
N SER A 912 -6.94 25.06 33.85
CA SER A 912 -6.18 25.82 34.85
C SER A 912 -7.05 26.20 36.06
N VAL A 913 -8.37 26.35 35.84
CA VAL A 913 -9.36 26.62 36.89
C VAL A 913 -9.86 25.31 37.51
N GLU A 914 -10.36 24.35 36.70
CA GLU A 914 -10.89 23.06 37.18
C GLU A 914 -9.83 22.27 37.98
N GLY A 915 -8.58 22.25 37.51
CA GLY A 915 -7.48 21.54 38.17
C GLY A 915 -6.83 22.29 39.35
N GLY A 916 -7.41 23.40 39.81
CA GLY A 916 -6.93 24.14 40.99
C GLY A 916 -5.73 25.08 40.76
N TYR A 917 -5.04 24.97 39.62
CA TYR A 917 -3.74 25.62 39.34
C TYR A 917 -3.70 27.14 39.53
N ILE A 918 -4.82 27.85 39.36
CA ILE A 918 -4.91 29.31 39.56
C ILE A 918 -5.88 29.73 40.67
N MET A 919 -6.35 28.80 41.52
CA MET A 919 -7.35 29.09 42.56
C MET A 919 -6.84 30.00 43.67
N ASP A 920 -5.53 29.99 43.98
CA ASP A 920 -4.90 30.97 44.87
C ASP A 920 -4.96 32.43 44.33
N PHE A 921 -5.36 32.60 43.07
CA PHE A 921 -5.44 33.89 42.35
C PHE A 921 -6.86 34.25 41.90
N VAL A 922 -7.87 33.41 42.18
CA VAL A 922 -9.28 33.61 41.82
C VAL A 922 -10.14 33.39 43.05
N ALA A 923 -10.84 34.43 43.51
CA ALA A 923 -11.73 34.30 44.67
C ALA A 923 -12.88 33.32 44.37
N GLU A 924 -13.29 32.52 45.36
CA GLU A 924 -14.40 31.57 45.22
C GLU A 924 -15.71 32.27 44.83
N GLU A 925 -15.87 33.53 45.26
CA GLU A 925 -16.98 34.44 44.91
C GLU A 925 -17.01 34.84 43.42
N ASP A 926 -15.87 34.86 42.73
CA ASP A 926 -15.74 35.23 41.30
C ASP A 926 -16.01 34.06 40.33
N LEU A 927 -16.00 32.82 40.81
CA LEU A 927 -16.15 31.61 39.98
C LEU A 927 -17.43 31.60 39.11
N PRO A 928 -18.62 32.02 39.59
CA PRO A 928 -19.81 32.08 38.74
C PRO A 928 -19.68 33.12 37.62
N GLY A 929 -19.06 34.27 37.91
CA GLY A 929 -18.76 35.29 36.90
C GLY A 929 -17.71 34.82 35.89
N LEU A 930 -16.78 33.97 36.30
CA LEU A 930 -15.79 33.33 35.43
C LEU A 930 -16.42 32.26 34.53
N GLN A 931 -17.29 31.41 35.08
CA GLN A 931 -18.07 30.41 34.34
C GLN A 931 -18.90 31.04 33.20
N VAL A 932 -19.54 32.18 33.46
CA VAL A 932 -20.28 32.93 32.45
C VAL A 932 -19.35 33.40 31.33
N ARG A 933 -18.24 34.08 31.65
CA ARG A 933 -17.25 34.54 30.65
C ARG A 933 -16.72 33.40 29.77
N ILE A 934 -16.40 32.26 30.38
CA ILE A 934 -15.94 31.08 29.63
C ILE A 934 -17.02 30.59 28.65
N THR A 935 -18.28 30.58 29.08
CA THR A 935 -19.42 30.17 28.24
C THR A 935 -19.68 31.16 27.10
N GLU A 936 -19.52 32.47 27.36
CA GLU A 936 -19.61 33.53 26.35
C GLU A 936 -18.53 33.38 25.26
N ASP A 937 -17.24 33.31 25.62
CA ASP A 937 -16.15 33.18 24.64
C ASP A 937 -16.21 31.83 23.87
N ILE A 938 -16.69 30.73 24.49
CA ILE A 938 -16.98 29.47 23.76
C ILE A 938 -18.09 29.68 22.71
N ALA A 939 -19.18 30.39 23.06
CA ALA A 939 -20.26 30.68 22.12
C ALA A 939 -19.80 31.62 20.99
N THR A 940 -18.95 32.60 21.28
CA THR A 940 -18.30 33.46 20.28
C THR A 940 -17.43 32.64 19.33
N TRP A 941 -16.61 31.72 19.84
CA TRP A 941 -15.83 30.80 19.02
C TRP A 941 -16.71 29.93 18.12
N ARG A 942 -17.83 29.42 18.63
CA ARG A 942 -18.76 28.60 17.83
C ARG A 942 -19.32 29.39 16.64
N ALA A 943 -19.73 30.64 16.85
CA ALA A 943 -20.28 31.50 15.79
C ALA A 943 -19.24 31.82 14.71
N GLU A 944 -18.04 32.27 15.10
CA GLU A 944 -16.95 32.57 14.15
C GLU A 944 -16.41 31.29 13.46
N PHE A 945 -16.38 30.15 14.15
CA PHE A 945 -16.03 28.86 13.54
C PHE A 945 -17.08 28.39 12.54
N GLU A 946 -18.38 28.62 12.74
CA GLU A 946 -19.42 28.32 11.75
C GLU A 946 -19.29 29.20 10.49
N ILE A 947 -18.92 30.48 10.65
CA ILE A 947 -18.61 31.37 9.52
C ILE A 947 -17.39 30.85 8.74
N LEU A 948 -16.29 30.55 9.43
CA LEU A 948 -15.07 30.01 8.82
C LEU A 948 -15.31 28.65 8.15
N ALA A 949 -16.00 27.72 8.82
CA ALA A 949 -16.37 26.43 8.25
C ALA A 949 -17.25 26.60 7.01
N GLY A 950 -18.19 27.56 7.00
CA GLY A 950 -19.00 27.90 5.84
C GLY A 950 -18.19 28.32 4.60
N THR A 951 -17.03 28.96 4.77
CA THR A 951 -16.14 29.32 3.64
C THR A 951 -15.19 28.19 3.24
N VAL A 952 -14.76 27.35 4.18
CA VAL A 952 -13.81 26.24 3.93
C VAL A 952 -14.50 24.97 3.40
N TYR A 953 -15.71 24.64 3.88
CA TYR A 953 -16.42 23.39 3.55
C TYR A 953 -16.63 23.14 2.03
N PRO A 954 -16.93 24.16 1.18
CA PRO A 954 -16.99 23.98 -0.27
C PRO A 954 -15.67 23.49 -0.89
N LEU A 955 -14.53 23.97 -0.38
CA LEU A 955 -13.19 23.60 -0.85
C LEU A 955 -12.78 22.22 -0.29
N ALA A 956 -13.00 22.02 1.01
CA ALA A 956 -12.69 20.79 1.74
C ALA A 956 -13.48 19.56 1.27
N SER A 957 -14.52 19.75 0.44
CA SER A 957 -15.19 18.66 -0.29
C SER A 957 -14.24 17.80 -1.13
N SER A 958 -13.09 18.36 -1.53
CA SER A 958 -12.02 17.69 -2.27
C SER A 958 -10.80 17.29 -1.41
N ASN A 959 -10.73 17.74 -0.15
CA ASN A 959 -9.54 17.64 0.70
C ASN A 959 -9.83 16.97 2.05
N VAL A 960 -9.44 15.69 2.16
CA VAL A 960 -9.65 14.86 3.36
C VAL A 960 -8.97 15.44 4.61
N ALA A 961 -7.81 16.12 4.47
CA ALA A 961 -7.08 16.68 5.61
C ALA A 961 -7.80 17.90 6.23
N GLU A 962 -8.35 18.79 5.40
CA GLU A 962 -9.16 19.93 5.86
C GLU A 962 -10.46 19.45 6.51
N ARG A 963 -11.14 18.46 5.90
CA ARG A 963 -12.34 17.83 6.47
C ARG A 963 -12.04 17.17 7.82
N THR A 964 -10.91 16.49 7.96
CA THR A 964 -10.47 15.86 9.22
C THR A 964 -10.12 16.92 10.27
N THR A 965 -9.53 18.04 9.87
CA THR A 965 -9.25 19.18 10.75
C THR A 965 -10.54 19.82 11.28
N LEU A 966 -11.52 20.08 10.41
CA LEU A 966 -12.82 20.65 10.80
C LEU A 966 -13.54 19.76 11.84
N LEU A 967 -13.59 18.45 11.59
CA LEU A 967 -14.17 17.48 12.52
C LEU A 967 -13.40 17.41 13.85
N SER A 968 -12.07 17.49 13.81
CA SER A 968 -11.22 17.46 15.02
C SER A 968 -11.38 18.73 15.86
N LEU A 969 -11.57 19.89 15.24
CA LEU A 969 -11.92 21.13 15.95
C LEU A 969 -13.32 21.03 16.56
N GLU A 970 -14.30 20.48 15.84
CA GLU A 970 -15.65 20.26 16.37
C GLU A 970 -15.67 19.26 17.55
N LEU A 971 -14.82 18.22 17.51
CA LEU A 971 -14.63 17.27 18.61
C LEU A 971 -14.14 17.96 19.89
N TYR A 972 -13.03 18.70 19.82
CA TYR A 972 -12.48 19.38 21.01
C TYR A 972 -13.37 20.52 21.50
N HIS A 973 -14.10 21.20 20.60
CA HIS A 973 -15.15 22.14 20.99
C HIS A 973 -16.28 21.44 21.76
N SER A 974 -16.72 20.25 21.33
CA SER A 974 -17.74 19.50 22.07
C SER A 974 -17.28 19.06 23.45
N VAL A 975 -16.03 18.62 23.61
CA VAL A 975 -15.48 18.28 24.93
C VAL A 975 -15.41 19.52 25.83
N LEU A 976 -14.94 20.66 25.32
CA LEU A 976 -14.85 21.90 26.10
C LEU A 976 -16.23 22.45 26.49
N CYS A 977 -17.20 22.41 25.57
CA CYS A 977 -18.57 22.84 25.81
C CYS A 977 -19.23 21.98 26.91
N LEU A 978 -19.11 20.65 26.82
CA LEU A 978 -19.55 19.70 27.84
C LEU A 978 -18.93 19.98 29.21
N MET A 979 -17.60 20.16 29.26
CA MET A 979 -16.89 20.44 30.52
C MET A 979 -17.31 21.78 31.13
N SER A 980 -17.47 22.82 30.31
CA SER A 980 -17.99 24.12 30.76
C SER A 980 -19.42 24.01 31.30
N GLN A 981 -20.34 23.39 30.56
CA GLN A 981 -21.75 23.27 30.95
C GLN A 981 -21.95 22.49 32.24
N ALA A 982 -21.17 21.44 32.46
CA ALA A 982 -21.20 20.65 33.70
C ALA A 982 -20.57 21.38 34.91
N GLY A 983 -20.00 22.57 34.72
CA GLY A 983 -19.41 23.43 35.74
C GLY A 983 -17.90 23.25 35.96
N ILE A 984 -17.25 24.29 36.47
CA ILE A 984 -15.83 24.28 36.90
C ILE A 984 -15.56 23.28 38.03
N SER A 985 -16.52 23.05 38.94
CA SER A 985 -16.35 22.17 40.10
C SER A 985 -17.66 21.50 40.51
N GLY A 986 -17.57 20.30 41.08
CA GLY A 986 -18.71 19.55 41.60
C GLY A 986 -18.50 18.04 41.50
N PRO A 987 -19.32 17.24 42.21
CA PRO A 987 -19.17 15.79 42.25
C PRO A 987 -19.45 15.14 40.90
N ALA A 988 -18.80 14.00 40.63
CA ALA A 988 -18.86 13.28 39.35
C ALA A 988 -20.27 12.84 38.90
N VAL A 989 -21.26 12.85 39.82
CA VAL A 989 -22.67 12.68 39.46
C VAL A 989 -23.16 13.71 38.42
N ARG A 990 -22.56 14.92 38.39
CA ARG A 990 -22.89 16.01 37.45
C ARG A 990 -22.86 15.62 35.97
N TRP A 991 -22.05 14.64 35.60
CA TRP A 991 -21.92 14.19 34.20
C TRP A 991 -23.15 13.44 33.65
N ASP A 992 -24.10 12.99 34.49
CA ASP A 992 -25.27 12.22 34.02
C ASP A 992 -26.18 12.99 33.07
N ALA A 993 -26.28 14.31 33.25
CA ALA A 993 -27.20 15.18 32.51
C ALA A 993 -26.83 15.36 31.01
N TYR A 994 -25.66 14.89 30.58
CA TYR A 994 -25.07 15.21 29.28
C TYR A 994 -24.82 13.97 28.40
N THR A 995 -25.75 13.01 28.45
CA THR A 995 -25.62 11.71 27.77
C THR A 995 -25.55 11.85 26.24
N ASP A 996 -26.28 12.80 25.66
CA ASP A 996 -26.30 13.02 24.21
C ASP A 996 -25.00 13.69 23.71
N GLU A 997 -24.42 14.60 24.49
CA GLU A 997 -23.12 15.22 24.22
C GLU A 997 -22.02 14.16 24.18
N PHE A 998 -22.01 13.20 25.12
CA PHE A 998 -21.09 12.06 25.09
C PHE A 998 -21.33 11.16 23.87
N ALA A 999 -22.59 10.90 23.47
CA ALA A 999 -22.90 10.12 22.27
C ALA A 999 -22.40 10.81 20.98
N ARG A 1000 -22.51 12.14 20.91
CA ARG A 1000 -21.97 12.97 19.83
C ARG A 1000 -20.43 12.92 19.80
N ILE A 1001 -19.75 13.00 20.95
CA ILE A 1001 -18.28 12.91 21.04
C ILE A 1001 -17.77 11.56 20.52
N ILE A 1002 -18.41 10.44 20.90
CA ILE A 1002 -18.09 9.12 20.33
C ILE A 1002 -18.27 9.09 18.81
N THR A 1003 -19.39 9.60 18.31
CA THR A 1003 -19.73 9.57 16.87
C THR A 1003 -18.77 10.43 16.04
N LEU A 1004 -18.30 11.56 16.59
CA LEU A 1004 -17.21 12.35 16.00
C LEU A 1004 -15.90 11.57 15.96
N CYS A 1005 -15.51 10.90 17.06
CA CYS A 1005 -14.29 10.08 17.10
C CYS A 1005 -14.32 8.93 16.09
N GLU A 1006 -15.44 8.21 15.97
CA GLU A 1006 -15.64 7.15 14.98
C GLU A 1006 -15.54 7.68 13.53
N THR A 1007 -16.05 8.88 13.27
CA THR A 1007 -16.01 9.53 11.94
C THR A 1007 -14.60 10.02 11.60
N ILE A 1008 -13.90 10.62 12.56
CA ILE A 1008 -12.52 11.09 12.38
C ILE A 1008 -11.57 9.90 12.16
N ASN A 1009 -11.73 8.82 12.92
CA ASN A 1009 -10.91 7.62 12.74
C ASN A 1009 -11.04 7.00 11.34
N LYS A 1010 -12.24 7.01 10.75
CA LYS A 1010 -12.49 6.55 9.37
C LYS A 1010 -11.80 7.44 8.31
N ASN A 1011 -11.56 8.71 8.60
CA ASN A 1011 -10.87 9.63 7.68
C ASN A 1011 -9.34 9.63 7.88
N MET A 1012 -8.85 9.24 9.06
CA MET A 1012 -7.41 9.17 9.39
C MET A 1012 -6.76 7.89 8.83
N PHE A 1013 -6.66 7.79 7.51
CA PHE A 1013 -5.96 6.69 6.86
C PHE A 1013 -4.48 6.61 7.26
N SER A 1014 -4.01 5.40 7.58
CA SER A 1014 -2.61 5.08 7.87
C SER A 1014 -2.19 3.83 7.08
N PRO A 1015 -1.06 3.85 6.34
CA PRO A 1015 -0.51 2.65 5.72
C PRO A 1015 0.26 1.74 6.72
N LEU A 1016 0.29 2.10 8.01
CA LEU A 1016 0.94 1.34 9.08
C LEU A 1016 -0.09 0.92 10.15
N PRO A 1017 -0.01 -0.31 10.70
CA PRO A 1017 -0.98 -0.86 11.66
C PRO A 1017 -0.82 -0.31 13.09
N PHE A 1018 -0.10 0.80 13.25
CA PHE A 1018 0.12 1.54 14.49
C PHE A 1018 0.15 3.03 14.15
N PHE A 1019 -0.32 3.87 15.07
CA PHE A 1019 -0.39 5.31 14.85
C PHE A 1019 0.36 6.08 15.95
N MET A 1020 1.07 7.14 15.59
CA MET A 1020 1.74 8.04 16.55
C MET A 1020 1.64 9.51 16.16
N SER A 1021 1.18 10.35 17.09
CA SER A 1021 1.17 11.80 16.97
C SER A 1021 1.96 12.45 18.10
N LEU A 1022 2.62 13.58 17.81
CA LEU A 1022 3.18 14.48 18.83
C LEU A 1022 2.11 15.46 19.37
N GLU A 1023 0.98 15.57 18.68
CA GLU A 1023 -0.12 16.52 18.90
C GLU A 1023 -1.40 15.77 19.35
N PRO A 1024 -2.36 16.43 20.04
CA PRO A 1024 -3.62 15.81 20.47
C PRO A 1024 -4.45 15.18 19.35
N GLY A 1025 -5.21 14.13 19.69
CA GLY A 1025 -6.14 13.48 18.75
C GLY A 1025 -7.35 12.85 19.45
N LEU A 1026 -7.51 11.52 19.34
CA LEU A 1026 -8.72 10.78 19.73
C LEU A 1026 -8.63 10.11 21.11
N VAL A 1027 -7.43 9.93 21.68
CA VAL A 1027 -7.26 9.14 22.92
C VAL A 1027 -7.84 9.88 24.13
N MET A 1028 -7.53 11.18 24.29
CA MET A 1028 -8.07 11.99 25.39
C MET A 1028 -9.61 12.15 25.33
N PRO A 1029 -10.24 12.53 24.19
CA PRO A 1029 -11.71 12.62 24.12
C PRO A 1029 -12.44 11.31 24.45
N LEU A 1030 -11.91 10.17 23.99
CA LEU A 1030 -12.47 8.86 24.29
C LEU A 1030 -12.31 8.49 25.76
N PHE A 1031 -11.12 8.68 26.34
CA PHE A 1031 -10.88 8.39 27.75
C PHE A 1031 -11.78 9.21 28.67
N LEU A 1032 -11.88 10.53 28.45
CA LEU A 1032 -12.79 11.40 29.22
C LEU A 1032 -14.26 10.98 29.04
N THR A 1033 -14.66 10.56 27.84
CA THR A 1033 -16.03 10.08 27.58
C THR A 1033 -16.34 8.82 28.38
N ILE A 1034 -15.50 7.79 28.29
CA ILE A 1034 -15.74 6.50 28.98
C ILE A 1034 -15.74 6.68 30.50
N THR A 1035 -14.81 7.49 31.02
CA THR A 1035 -14.60 7.68 32.47
C THR A 1035 -15.55 8.67 33.13
N ARG A 1036 -16.24 9.54 32.38
CA ARG A 1036 -17.21 10.52 32.93
C ARG A 1036 -18.67 10.20 32.59
N CYS A 1037 -18.95 9.72 31.38
CA CYS A 1037 -20.28 9.21 31.02
C CYS A 1037 -20.56 7.91 31.78
N ARG A 1038 -21.78 7.74 32.31
CA ARG A 1038 -22.24 6.49 32.95
C ARG A 1038 -23.29 5.72 32.16
N HIS A 1039 -23.57 6.14 30.91
CA HIS A 1039 -24.46 5.41 30.01
C HIS A 1039 -23.75 4.17 29.42
N PRO A 1040 -24.28 2.95 29.61
CA PRO A 1040 -23.52 1.73 29.38
C PRO A 1040 -23.16 1.49 27.90
N LEU A 1041 -24.06 1.76 26.95
CA LEU A 1041 -23.77 1.60 25.52
C LEU A 1041 -22.67 2.56 25.02
N ILE A 1042 -22.65 3.79 25.54
CA ILE A 1042 -21.65 4.81 25.15
C ILE A 1042 -20.27 4.40 25.65
N ARG A 1043 -20.19 3.89 26.89
CA ARG A 1043 -18.97 3.26 27.43
C ARG A 1043 -18.46 2.13 26.54
N ARG A 1044 -19.32 1.22 26.08
CA ARG A 1044 -18.91 0.09 25.22
C ARG A 1044 -18.46 0.53 23.83
N ARG A 1045 -19.12 1.52 23.19
CA ARG A 1045 -18.65 2.11 21.92
C ARG A 1045 -17.28 2.76 22.09
N GLY A 1046 -17.11 3.56 23.14
CA GLY A 1046 -15.84 4.19 23.49
C GLY A 1046 -14.72 3.19 23.74
N LEU A 1047 -14.95 2.16 24.58
CA LEU A 1047 -13.98 1.11 24.87
C LEU A 1047 -13.58 0.30 23.63
N ARG A 1048 -14.54 -0.06 22.76
CA ARG A 1048 -14.27 -0.76 21.50
C ARG A 1048 -13.36 0.08 20.59
N LEU A 1049 -13.64 1.37 20.43
CA LEU A 1049 -12.81 2.26 19.62
C LEU A 1049 -11.43 2.50 20.25
N LEU A 1050 -11.38 2.77 21.55
CA LEU A 1050 -10.12 3.03 22.27
C LEU A 1050 -9.16 1.82 22.23
N LYS A 1051 -9.70 0.60 22.28
CA LYS A 1051 -8.95 -0.66 22.10
C LYS A 1051 -8.42 -0.82 20.67
N SER A 1052 -9.23 -0.55 19.65
CA SER A 1052 -8.86 -0.75 18.24
C SER A 1052 -7.92 0.32 17.66
N LEU A 1053 -7.79 1.49 18.31
CA LEU A 1053 -6.94 2.59 17.82
C LEU A 1053 -5.44 2.27 17.71
N ASN A 1054 -4.88 1.39 18.56
CA ASN A 1054 -3.44 1.06 18.65
C ASN A 1054 -2.51 2.28 18.52
N ARG A 1055 -2.80 3.35 19.29
CA ARG A 1055 -2.31 4.72 19.02
C ARG A 1055 -1.58 5.35 20.20
N GLN A 1056 -0.56 6.16 19.91
CA GLN A 1056 0.10 7.06 20.87
C GLN A 1056 -0.10 8.54 20.45
N GLU A 1057 -0.39 9.42 21.41
CA GLU A 1057 -0.62 10.86 21.26
C GLU A 1057 0.16 11.61 22.34
N GLY A 1058 1.44 11.90 22.08
CA GLY A 1058 2.39 12.35 23.09
C GLY A 1058 2.52 11.34 24.23
N MET A 1059 1.96 11.66 25.40
CA MET A 1059 1.90 10.75 26.57
C MET A 1059 0.69 9.81 26.58
N TRP A 1060 -0.39 10.16 25.89
CA TRP A 1060 -1.59 9.33 25.83
C TRP A 1060 -1.33 8.08 24.98
N ASN A 1061 -1.69 6.91 25.51
CA ASN A 1061 -1.37 5.58 24.96
C ASN A 1061 -2.67 4.77 24.96
N SER A 1062 -3.27 4.51 23.77
CA SER A 1062 -4.65 4.02 23.68
C SER A 1062 -4.88 2.66 24.36
N PRO A 1063 -3.96 1.68 24.27
CA PRO A 1063 -4.02 0.48 25.10
C PRO A 1063 -3.99 0.74 26.62
N ALA A 1064 -3.12 1.62 27.11
CA ALA A 1064 -3.02 1.90 28.55
C ALA A 1064 -4.26 2.66 29.06
N ALA A 1065 -4.72 3.66 28.30
CA ALA A 1065 -5.97 4.37 28.56
C ALA A 1065 -7.19 3.42 28.52
N CYS A 1066 -7.20 2.43 27.64
CA CYS A 1066 -8.23 1.40 27.59
C CYS A 1066 -8.26 0.58 28.89
N VAL A 1067 -7.12 0.08 29.38
CA VAL A 1067 -7.05 -0.71 30.63
C VAL A 1067 -7.58 0.10 31.83
N VAL A 1068 -7.15 1.35 32.00
CA VAL A 1068 -7.64 2.20 33.10
C VAL A 1068 -9.14 2.47 32.97
N ALA A 1069 -9.63 2.70 31.76
CA ALA A 1069 -11.06 2.91 31.50
C ALA A 1069 -11.90 1.65 31.73
N GLU A 1070 -11.44 0.46 31.30
CA GLU A 1070 -12.07 -0.84 31.61
C GLU A 1070 -12.21 -1.02 33.12
N GLN A 1071 -11.14 -0.75 33.89
CA GLN A 1071 -11.15 -0.94 35.34
C GLN A 1071 -12.08 0.03 36.07
N LYS A 1072 -12.17 1.31 35.64
CA LYS A 1072 -13.17 2.24 36.19
C LYS A 1072 -14.60 1.78 35.87
N VAL A 1073 -14.87 1.37 34.63
CA VAL A 1073 -16.19 0.88 34.21
C VAL A 1073 -16.59 -0.37 34.99
N LEU A 1074 -15.70 -1.36 35.14
CA LEU A 1074 -15.95 -2.56 35.95
C LEU A 1074 -16.22 -2.21 37.42
N ALA A 1075 -15.44 -1.32 38.01
CA ALA A 1075 -15.57 -0.97 39.43
C ALA A 1075 -16.83 -0.16 39.76
N GLU A 1076 -17.32 0.67 38.83
CA GLU A 1076 -18.62 1.35 38.98
C GLU A 1076 -19.82 0.40 38.76
N GLU A 1077 -19.68 -0.57 37.86
CA GLU A 1077 -20.80 -1.42 37.43
C GLU A 1077 -20.86 -2.79 38.14
N GLU A 1078 -19.86 -3.11 38.98
CA GLU A 1078 -19.77 -4.32 39.83
C GLU A 1078 -21.01 -4.57 40.70
N HIS A 1079 -21.71 -3.50 41.10
CA HIS A 1079 -22.88 -3.55 41.97
C HIS A 1079 -24.22 -3.61 41.20
N LEU A 1080 -24.19 -3.63 39.86
CA LEU A 1080 -25.41 -3.81 39.06
C LEU A 1080 -25.91 -5.26 39.16
N PRO A 1081 -27.24 -5.49 39.19
CA PRO A 1081 -27.79 -6.85 39.18
C PRO A 1081 -27.59 -7.58 37.84
N PHE A 1082 -27.38 -6.83 36.75
CA PHE A 1082 -27.16 -7.33 35.40
C PHE A 1082 -26.16 -6.43 34.64
N PRO A 1083 -24.86 -6.49 34.94
CA PRO A 1083 -23.86 -5.68 34.24
C PRO A 1083 -23.71 -6.14 32.78
N LEU A 1084 -23.59 -5.19 31.84
CA LEU A 1084 -23.28 -5.54 30.46
C LEU A 1084 -21.81 -6.00 30.33
N PRO A 1085 -21.48 -6.94 29.44
CA PRO A 1085 -20.09 -7.21 29.06
C PRO A 1085 -19.36 -5.92 28.61
N LEU A 1086 -18.04 -5.85 28.83
CA LEU A 1086 -17.21 -4.75 28.32
C LEU A 1086 -17.13 -4.73 26.78
N TYR A 1087 -17.34 -5.89 26.14
CA TYR A 1087 -17.31 -6.06 24.69
C TYR A 1087 -18.55 -6.82 24.23
N ILE A 1088 -19.20 -6.27 23.22
CA ILE A 1088 -20.46 -6.77 22.66
C ILE A 1088 -20.31 -6.75 21.13
N GLU A 1089 -20.47 -7.92 20.51
CA GLU A 1089 -20.30 -8.11 19.06
C GLU A 1089 -21.33 -7.27 18.28
N ASN A 1090 -22.60 -7.39 18.65
CA ASN A 1090 -23.73 -6.73 17.98
C ASN A 1090 -24.17 -5.39 18.62
N LEU A 1091 -23.24 -4.64 19.24
CA LEU A 1091 -23.54 -3.39 19.96
C LEU A 1091 -24.31 -2.36 19.11
N ASP A 1092 -24.02 -2.30 17.81
CA ASP A 1092 -24.51 -1.26 16.89
C ASP A 1092 -26.00 -1.46 16.54
N ASN A 1093 -26.53 -2.65 16.86
CA ASN A 1093 -27.95 -3.02 16.73
C ASN A 1093 -28.72 -2.84 18.06
N MET A 1094 -28.09 -2.34 19.13
CA MET A 1094 -28.77 -2.11 20.42
C MET A 1094 -29.44 -0.73 20.49
N PRO A 1095 -30.73 -0.64 20.88
CA PRO A 1095 -31.44 0.62 20.96
C PRO A 1095 -30.93 1.51 22.10
N MET A 1096 -30.75 2.80 21.83
CA MET A 1096 -30.34 3.79 22.83
C MET A 1096 -31.39 3.98 23.95
N ASP A 1097 -32.67 3.63 23.72
CA ASP A 1097 -33.72 3.64 24.75
C ASP A 1097 -33.75 2.39 25.65
N GLY A 1098 -32.94 1.38 25.32
CA GLY A 1098 -32.78 0.14 26.09
C GLY A 1098 -33.78 -0.98 25.77
N PRO A 1099 -33.47 -2.21 26.21
CA PRO A 1099 -34.31 -3.37 25.93
C PRO A 1099 -35.70 -3.23 26.61
N ALA A 1100 -36.75 -3.26 25.79
CA ALA A 1100 -38.16 -3.20 26.20
C ALA A 1100 -38.65 -1.87 26.81
N GLY A 1101 -38.15 -0.72 26.34
CA GLY A 1101 -38.83 0.57 26.49
C GLY A 1101 -38.91 1.10 27.93
N LYS A 1102 -37.92 0.75 28.76
CA LYS A 1102 -37.67 1.32 30.08
C LYS A 1102 -36.20 1.72 30.08
N GLY A 1103 -35.93 3.02 30.17
CA GLY A 1103 -34.61 3.59 29.91
C GLY A 1103 -33.47 3.01 30.74
N TRP A 1104 -32.24 3.22 30.26
CA TRP A 1104 -31.00 2.72 30.88
C TRP A 1104 -30.72 3.23 32.30
N GLU A 1105 -31.58 4.09 32.88
CA GLU A 1105 -31.59 4.49 34.29
C GLU A 1105 -31.45 3.30 35.26
N ARG A 1106 -32.05 2.15 34.93
CA ARG A 1106 -31.98 0.90 35.72
C ARG A 1106 -30.65 0.15 35.59
N SER A 1107 -29.74 0.63 34.73
CA SER A 1107 -28.39 0.10 34.49
C SER A 1107 -27.31 1.04 35.04
N MET A 1108 -27.70 2.01 35.87
CA MET A 1108 -26.80 2.84 36.66
C MET A 1108 -26.84 2.38 38.12
N ALA A 1109 -25.74 2.60 38.85
CA ALA A 1109 -25.71 2.28 40.28
C ALA A 1109 -26.78 3.07 41.07
N PRO A 1110 -27.34 2.50 42.15
CA PRO A 1110 -28.12 3.23 43.15
C PRO A 1110 -27.37 4.47 43.63
N GLU A 1111 -28.08 5.53 43.99
CA GLU A 1111 -27.50 6.85 44.25
C GLU A 1111 -26.45 6.80 45.38
N GLU A 1112 -26.72 6.00 46.41
CA GLU A 1112 -25.87 5.69 47.56
C GLU A 1112 -24.62 4.83 47.26
N LEU A 1113 -24.49 4.35 46.01
CA LEU A 1113 -23.34 3.61 45.47
C LEU A 1113 -22.69 4.29 44.26
N ARG A 1114 -23.19 5.43 43.78
CA ARG A 1114 -22.58 6.16 42.67
C ARG A 1114 -21.22 6.72 43.07
N VAL A 1115 -20.27 6.68 42.14
CA VAL A 1115 -18.98 7.37 42.31
C VAL A 1115 -19.23 8.87 42.28
N THR A 1116 -18.91 9.53 43.39
CA THR A 1116 -18.99 10.99 43.55
C THR A 1116 -17.65 11.66 43.27
N ARG A 1117 -16.54 10.92 43.44
CA ARG A 1117 -15.18 11.34 43.09
C ARG A 1117 -14.31 10.13 42.78
N ASP A 1118 -13.41 10.26 41.83
CA ASP A 1118 -12.29 9.33 41.62
C ASP A 1118 -10.94 10.05 41.78
N LYS A 1119 -9.89 9.25 41.97
CA LYS A 1119 -8.49 9.68 42.00
C LYS A 1119 -7.66 8.65 41.25
N LEU A 1120 -6.84 9.11 40.31
CA LEU A 1120 -5.93 8.28 39.52
C LEU A 1120 -4.49 8.75 39.78
N GLU A 1121 -3.60 7.85 40.17
CA GLU A 1121 -2.19 8.16 40.41
C GLU A 1121 -1.30 7.22 39.60
N VAL A 1122 -0.52 7.76 38.67
CA VAL A 1122 0.47 7.00 37.88
C VAL A 1122 1.86 7.19 38.51
N ASP A 1123 2.33 6.19 39.25
CA ASP A 1123 3.70 6.10 39.71
C ASP A 1123 4.60 5.63 38.56
N VAL A 1124 5.39 6.58 38.06
CA VAL A 1124 6.30 6.41 36.92
C VAL A 1124 7.58 5.65 37.31
N GLU A 1125 7.93 5.63 38.60
CA GLU A 1125 9.16 5.03 39.11
C GLU A 1125 8.95 3.55 39.43
N THR A 1126 7.78 3.15 39.94
CA THR A 1126 7.43 1.74 40.14
C THR A 1126 6.64 1.11 38.99
N GLY A 1127 6.15 1.92 38.03
CA GLY A 1127 5.33 1.43 36.91
C GLY A 1127 3.95 0.96 37.37
N ARG A 1128 3.32 1.72 38.27
CA ARG A 1128 2.07 1.37 38.94
C ARG A 1128 1.01 2.44 38.71
N ILE A 1129 -0.23 2.01 38.52
CA ILE A 1129 -1.39 2.89 38.41
C ILE A 1129 -2.36 2.56 39.54
N ASP A 1130 -2.56 3.50 40.47
CA ASP A 1130 -3.54 3.39 41.55
C ASP A 1130 -4.80 4.19 41.21
N LEU A 1131 -5.94 3.51 41.10
CA LEU A 1131 -7.26 4.11 40.91
C LEU A 1131 -8.09 3.91 42.18
N THR A 1132 -8.45 4.99 42.87
CA THR A 1132 -9.37 4.96 44.02
C THR A 1132 -10.68 5.66 43.70
N LEU A 1133 -11.79 4.97 43.94
CA LEU A 1133 -13.15 5.45 43.75
C LEU A 1133 -13.81 5.74 45.11
N TYR A 1134 -14.55 6.84 45.18
CA TYR A 1134 -15.21 7.33 46.38
C TYR A 1134 -16.72 7.52 46.16
N THR A 1135 -17.51 7.32 47.22
CA THR A 1135 -18.94 7.69 47.28
C THR A 1135 -19.22 8.53 48.52
N GLY A 1136 -20.36 9.22 48.55
CA GLY A 1136 -20.68 10.25 49.57
C GLY A 1136 -20.05 11.60 49.24
N LEU A 1137 -20.30 12.62 50.08
CA LEU A 1137 -19.81 13.99 49.86
C LEU A 1137 -19.19 14.56 51.13
N GLY A 1138 -18.09 15.32 50.98
CA GLY A 1138 -17.45 16.03 52.08
C GLY A 1138 -17.04 15.11 53.23
N LYS A 1139 -17.65 15.30 54.41
CA LYS A 1139 -17.35 14.49 55.61
C LYS A 1139 -17.94 13.09 55.60
N GLU A 1140 -18.83 12.79 54.66
CA GLU A 1140 -19.40 11.45 54.45
C GLU A 1140 -18.74 10.72 53.26
N GLU A 1141 -17.71 11.31 52.65
CA GLU A 1141 -16.94 10.66 51.59
C GLU A 1141 -16.19 9.44 52.13
N ARG A 1142 -16.36 8.30 51.46
CA ARG A 1142 -15.65 7.04 51.77
C ARG A 1142 -15.12 6.41 50.48
N ALA A 1143 -13.91 5.88 50.52
CA ALA A 1143 -13.39 5.04 49.46
C ALA A 1143 -14.21 3.74 49.39
N ILE A 1144 -14.71 3.40 48.20
CA ILE A 1144 -15.46 2.15 47.95
C ILE A 1144 -14.59 1.06 47.33
N LYS A 1145 -13.58 1.46 46.55
CA LYS A 1145 -12.67 0.54 45.86
C LYS A 1145 -11.36 1.23 45.52
N THR A 1146 -10.24 0.57 45.81
CA THR A 1146 -8.90 0.94 45.32
C THR A 1146 -8.39 -0.21 44.46
N LEU A 1147 -7.91 0.10 43.27
CA LEU A 1147 -7.31 -0.83 42.31
C LEU A 1147 -5.87 -0.41 42.05
N SER A 1148 -4.96 -1.39 42.05
CA SER A 1148 -3.54 -1.20 41.77
C SER A 1148 -3.16 -2.03 40.56
N LEU A 1149 -2.75 -1.38 39.47
CA LEU A 1149 -2.44 -1.98 38.18
C LEU A 1149 -0.94 -1.85 37.90
N GLY A 1150 -0.34 -2.86 37.27
CA GLY A 1150 1.00 -2.76 36.69
C GLY A 1150 0.96 -2.24 35.25
N TYR A 1151 2.01 -1.53 34.84
CA TYR A 1151 2.19 -0.91 33.51
C TYR A 1151 2.77 -1.87 32.45
#